data_AF-A0A9P6ULU0-F1
#
_entry.id   AF-A0A9P6ULU0-F1
#
_cell.length_a   1.000
_cell.length_b   1.000
_cell.length_c   1.000
_cell.angle_alpha   90.00
_cell.angle_beta   90.00
_cell.angle_gamma   90.00
#
_symmetry.space_group_name_H-M   'P 1'
#
loop_
_entity.id
_entity.type
_entity.pdbx_description
1 polymer ?
#
loop_
_entity_poly.entity_id
_entity_poly.type
_entity_poly.pdbx_seq_one_letter_code
_entity_poly.pdbx_strand_id
1 'polypeptide(L)'
;MADNPLDVICIVDGETRQRSFDVNIPPTSTVHDLKKAIKVQLPHSCNGISADALTLWRVSIPAVPGSLNHPIVLKDLIDELQEPPTQLDPRNVIADVLPKELTDTMIYILVQKPPPVQKIRCIVEGESRLFSSFVCIQGTDTVDDVKNTIKTQMTFILRGIDVHSLNLWRISIPVKGGKRHGPVLLSVLAGLSEPPVMLTQTDKIVDVLPKKLSGDIIYIVIQLPPPVHAPILARDHASVFCRPVDKSSFFTPLTGNLNVDIKTVTDKFFAPGSAVDQFLERFVQGLENLPLTTGSVPGLPRVFLRNNDRLSNTHPNLLFSGLPDTSSDDGTQSRQFPTSDAILQQIEDCSFSIDSTAPIFGVSGCGKTRGLIELLSRRWGFYFNASGNDLGSDDLTALISHVRMRLGQDQRENDHQARMIVYLLLLSRLKVLQHCLSFPDRSKTFTSARWTILQTCPHVFGNDVFGQLFRRFLPLLTPTLREPYLQKVTQDELQVTECLMFDHGVSGEGLRPAFTKSDKLLVVFDEAQILGEMGIGRFLTMDRDLEPGKSLLSPILTGVQTISSNFRLSLNVITSGSKLSIHTSKRLLAAGAAVKYHLSPRERLDGFIYLELPCCESIERYVAGLRDVLKTEEAKRQLDRLLPPEAIQAMSERLGHVRLGPVSRAIQKTIAFDDPENEGWRRAIDETEARLVSLDHQRYPENLCSAIVGLENKCCQNPLIAKELGTVEEALGLFLFQRYMFGADKLVFQEAVPELVERGFGRIEIADQED
;
A
#
# COMPACT_ATOMS: atom_id res chain seq x y z
N MET A 1 29.92 57.80 29.53
CA MET A 1 29.39 57.39 30.85
C MET A 1 29.27 55.89 30.78
N ALA A 2 29.77 55.15 31.77
CA ALA A 2 29.74 53.70 31.73
C ALA A 2 28.28 53.21 31.81
N ASP A 3 27.84 52.44 30.81
CA ASP A 3 26.56 51.71 30.83
C ASP A 3 26.69 50.58 31.86
N ASN A 4 26.60 50.93 33.15
CA ASN A 4 26.50 49.91 34.19
C ASN A 4 25.20 49.13 33.98
N PRO A 5 25.26 47.79 33.93
CA PRO A 5 24.06 47.00 33.74
C PRO A 5 23.11 47.15 34.92
N LEU A 6 21.81 47.12 34.62
CA LEU A 6 20.73 47.11 35.59
C LEU A 6 20.47 45.67 36.03
N ASP A 7 20.35 45.44 37.34
CA ASP A 7 19.86 44.18 37.89
C ASP A 7 18.34 44.26 38.07
N VAL A 8 17.61 43.57 37.19
CA VAL A 8 16.15 43.60 37.15
C VAL A 8 15.60 42.33 37.79
N ILE A 9 14.87 42.48 38.89
CA ILE A 9 14.20 41.34 39.55
C ILE A 9 12.94 40.95 38.77
N CYS A 10 12.94 39.70 38.32
CA CYS A 10 11.90 39.10 37.50
C CYS A 10 11.20 37.96 38.24
N ILE A 11 9.92 37.70 37.95
CA ILE A 11 9.19 36.51 38.41
C ILE A 11 8.30 35.97 37.30
N VAL A 12 8.09 34.65 37.26
CA VAL A 12 7.17 34.01 36.32
C VAL A 12 5.74 34.04 36.86
N ASP A 13 4.77 34.35 36.00
CA ASP A 13 3.33 34.31 36.30
C ASP A 13 2.91 32.93 36.85
N GLY A 14 2.27 32.92 38.01
CA GLY A 14 1.89 31.72 38.76
C GLY A 14 2.97 31.14 39.67
N GLU A 15 4.15 31.74 39.78
CA GLU A 15 5.20 31.31 40.72
C GLU A 15 5.20 32.13 42.03
N THR A 16 5.81 31.56 43.08
CA THR A 16 5.90 32.22 44.39
C THR A 16 7.07 33.20 44.42
N ARG A 17 7.01 34.20 45.32
CA ARG A 17 8.08 35.22 45.48
C ARG A 17 9.48 34.63 45.71
N GLN A 18 9.59 33.43 46.26
CA GLN A 18 10.86 32.72 46.46
C GLN A 18 11.57 32.32 45.16
N ARG A 19 10.85 32.31 44.04
CA ARG A 19 11.37 31.97 42.72
C ARG A 19 11.62 33.19 41.84
N SER A 20 11.66 34.39 42.42
CA SER A 20 12.17 35.56 41.71
C SER A 20 13.66 35.37 41.40
N PHE A 21 14.12 35.98 40.31
CA PHE A 21 15.49 35.86 39.84
C PHE A 21 15.95 37.18 39.22
N ASP A 22 17.25 37.42 39.28
CA ASP A 22 17.86 38.65 38.79
C ASP A 22 18.32 38.49 37.34
N VAL A 23 18.06 39.52 36.54
CA VAL A 23 18.53 39.59 35.16
C VAL A 23 19.37 40.85 34.99
N ASN A 24 20.65 40.65 34.72
CA ASN A 24 21.60 41.72 34.45
C ASN A 24 21.49 42.15 32.98
N ILE A 25 21.13 43.41 32.73
CA ILE A 25 20.94 43.94 31.38
C ILE A 25 21.37 45.41 31.24
N PRO A 26 22.08 45.82 30.17
CA PRO A 26 22.41 47.22 29.94
C PRO A 26 21.15 48.10 29.79
N PRO A 27 21.13 49.32 30.34
CA PRO A 27 19.98 50.23 30.25
C PRO A 27 19.63 50.64 28.81
N THR A 28 20.60 50.60 27.90
CA THR A 28 20.46 50.87 26.46
C THR A 28 19.87 49.70 25.67
N SER A 29 19.73 48.52 26.29
CA SER A 29 19.14 47.33 25.67
C SER A 29 17.65 47.49 25.43
N THR A 30 17.10 46.67 24.53
CA THR A 30 15.66 46.63 24.27
C THR A 30 14.95 45.61 25.16
N VAL A 31 13.62 45.73 25.26
CA VAL A 31 12.77 44.70 25.89
C VAL A 31 12.92 43.34 25.19
N HIS A 32 13.20 43.31 23.87
CA HIS A 32 13.53 42.07 23.17
C HIS A 32 14.82 41.41 23.69
N ASP A 33 15.85 42.20 23.98
CA ASP A 33 17.09 41.69 24.58
C ASP A 33 16.86 41.18 26.01
N LEU A 34 15.98 41.84 26.77
CA LEU A 34 15.54 41.37 28.09
C LEU A 34 14.84 40.01 28.00
N LYS A 35 13.98 39.78 27.00
CA LYS A 35 13.34 38.47 26.78
C LYS A 35 14.37 37.37 26.52
N LYS A 36 15.44 37.66 25.77
CA LYS A 36 16.53 36.70 25.53
C LYS A 36 17.31 36.41 26.82
N ALA A 37 17.63 37.43 27.61
CA ALA A 37 18.35 37.27 28.87
C ALA A 37 17.53 36.46 29.90
N ILE A 38 16.23 36.73 30.03
CA ILE A 38 15.30 35.96 30.87
C ILE A 38 15.28 34.48 30.47
N LYS A 39 15.24 34.18 29.16
CA LYS A 39 15.22 32.80 28.67
C LYS A 39 16.48 32.03 29.06
N VAL A 40 17.65 32.67 29.04
CA VAL A 40 18.93 32.06 29.45
C VAL A 40 18.92 31.70 30.94
N GLN A 41 18.31 32.55 31.78
CA GLN A 41 18.22 32.32 33.23
C GLN A 41 17.15 31.29 33.62
N LEU A 42 16.19 30.98 32.74
CA LEU A 42 15.08 30.04 33.00
C LEU A 42 15.12 28.78 32.09
N PRO A 43 16.20 27.98 32.10
CA PRO A 43 16.36 26.87 31.15
C PRO A 43 15.28 25.79 31.31
N HIS A 44 14.82 25.52 32.54
CA HIS A 44 13.76 24.53 32.79
C HIS A 44 12.35 25.09 32.59
N SER A 45 12.15 26.38 32.88
CA SER A 45 10.84 27.03 32.84
C SER A 45 10.45 27.52 31.44
N CYS A 46 11.44 27.77 30.56
CA CYS A 46 11.26 28.27 29.20
C CYS A 46 11.76 27.30 28.13
N ASN A 47 11.99 26.02 28.46
CA ASN A 47 12.45 25.02 27.50
C ASN A 47 11.43 24.86 26.34
N GLY A 48 11.89 24.99 25.10
CA GLY A 48 11.05 24.92 23.91
C GLY A 48 10.19 26.16 23.61
N ILE A 49 10.29 27.24 24.39
CA ILE A 49 9.57 28.50 24.16
C ILE A 49 10.52 29.51 23.49
N SER A 50 10.10 30.15 22.38
CA SER A 50 10.88 31.24 21.78
C SER A 50 10.89 32.46 22.72
N ALA A 51 12.01 33.18 22.79
CA ALA A 51 12.08 34.41 23.59
C ALA A 51 10.99 35.41 23.17
N ASP A 52 10.66 35.46 21.87
CA ASP A 52 9.63 36.33 21.32
C ASP A 52 8.21 36.00 21.78
N ALA A 53 7.97 34.74 22.18
CA ALA A 53 6.68 34.28 22.66
C ALA A 53 6.41 34.62 24.13
N LEU A 54 7.40 35.15 24.86
CA LEU A 54 7.23 35.63 26.23
C LEU A 54 6.54 37.00 26.23
N THR A 55 5.55 37.18 27.09
CA THR A 55 4.95 38.49 27.34
C THR A 55 5.50 39.04 28.65
N LEU A 56 6.10 40.23 28.62
CA LEU A 56 6.65 40.88 29.80
C LEU A 56 5.72 42.00 30.25
N TRP A 57 5.43 42.01 31.55
CA TRP A 57 4.62 43.03 32.19
C TRP A 57 5.46 43.81 33.18
N ARG A 58 5.41 45.14 33.10
CA ARG A 58 5.94 46.03 34.15
C ARG A 58 5.00 45.93 35.35
N VAL A 59 5.57 45.60 36.49
CA VAL A 59 4.89 45.54 37.79
C VAL A 59 5.72 46.26 38.85
N SER A 60 5.14 46.47 40.03
CA SER A 60 5.86 47.02 41.18
C SER A 60 5.39 46.29 42.43
N ILE A 61 5.95 45.10 42.64
CA ILE A 61 5.52 44.19 43.71
C ILE A 61 6.57 44.21 44.83
N PRO A 62 6.19 44.58 46.06
CA PRO A 62 7.09 44.51 47.21
C PRO A 62 7.53 43.08 47.51
N ALA A 63 8.84 42.85 47.64
CA ALA A 63 9.46 41.59 48.04
C ALA A 63 9.42 41.38 49.58
N VAL A 64 8.31 41.75 50.23
CA VAL A 64 8.20 41.76 51.70
C VAL A 64 8.04 40.31 52.23
N PRO A 65 8.69 39.92 53.35
CA PRO A 65 8.76 38.52 53.81
C PRO A 65 7.44 37.84 54.24
N GLY A 66 6.36 38.59 54.44
CA GLY A 66 5.11 38.09 55.06
C GLY A 66 4.27 37.14 54.20
N SER A 67 4.56 37.02 52.89
CA SER A 67 3.73 36.27 51.92
C SER A 67 4.60 35.52 50.90
N LEU A 68 5.61 34.80 51.39
CA LEU A 68 6.57 34.08 50.55
C LEU A 68 5.97 32.87 49.80
N ASN A 69 4.81 32.36 50.23
CA ASN A 69 4.23 31.11 49.71
C ASN A 69 3.02 31.28 48.79
N HIS A 70 2.56 32.50 48.53
CA HIS A 70 1.43 32.73 47.62
C HIS A 70 1.94 32.91 46.18
N PRO A 71 1.40 32.15 45.21
CA PRO A 71 1.67 32.38 43.79
C PRO A 71 1.23 33.78 43.38
N ILE A 72 2.06 34.48 42.62
CA ILE A 72 1.70 35.76 42.03
C ILE A 72 1.05 35.48 40.68
N VAL A 73 -0.24 35.80 40.54
CA VAL A 73 -1.00 35.62 39.30
C VAL A 73 -1.38 36.97 38.74
N LEU A 74 -1.08 37.22 37.46
CA LEU A 74 -1.33 38.51 36.79
C LEU A 74 -2.76 39.03 36.99
N LYS A 75 -3.76 38.13 36.95
CA LYS A 75 -5.18 38.49 37.09
C LYS A 75 -5.51 39.09 38.46
N ASP A 76 -4.85 38.61 39.50
CA ASP A 76 -5.10 39.05 40.88
C ASP A 76 -4.42 40.41 41.12
N LEU A 77 -3.32 40.70 40.41
CA LEU A 77 -2.59 41.96 40.51
C LEU A 77 -3.28 43.16 39.88
N ILE A 78 -4.22 42.94 38.94
CA ILE A 78 -4.92 44.03 38.24
C ILE A 78 -5.72 44.88 39.22
N ASP A 79 -6.29 44.25 40.25
CA ASP A 79 -7.12 44.92 41.25
C ASP A 79 -6.37 45.24 42.57
N GLU A 80 -5.19 44.65 42.79
CA GLU A 80 -4.43 44.77 44.05
C GLU A 80 -3.30 45.83 44.04
N LEU A 81 -2.74 46.16 42.87
CA LEU A 81 -1.60 47.09 42.78
C LEU A 81 -2.04 48.54 42.62
N GLN A 82 -1.29 49.47 43.23
CA GLN A 82 -1.49 50.92 43.04
C GLN A 82 -1.30 51.36 41.59
N GLU A 83 -0.39 50.70 40.87
CA GLU A 83 -0.20 50.87 39.44
C GLU A 83 -0.56 49.58 38.71
N PRO A 84 -1.46 49.62 37.72
CA PRO A 84 -1.86 48.43 37.00
C PRO A 84 -0.69 47.85 36.19
N PRO A 85 -0.57 46.52 36.10
CA PRO A 85 0.43 45.88 35.25
C PRO A 85 0.37 46.41 33.82
N THR A 86 1.50 46.89 33.29
CA THR A 86 1.59 47.45 31.94
C THR A 86 2.40 46.53 31.04
N GLN A 87 1.84 46.07 29.92
CA GLN A 87 2.54 45.23 28.97
C GLN A 87 3.68 46.02 28.29
N LEU A 88 4.87 45.43 28.21
CA LEU A 88 6.04 46.05 27.59
C LEU A 88 6.13 45.73 26.09
N ASP A 89 6.32 46.77 25.27
CA ASP A 89 6.59 46.61 23.83
C ASP A 89 8.05 46.15 23.61
N PRO A 90 8.29 45.08 22.81
CA PRO A 90 9.62 44.57 22.51
C PRO A 90 10.64 45.59 22.00
N ARG A 91 10.18 46.69 21.37
CA ARG A 91 11.03 47.72 20.77
C ARG A 91 11.45 48.81 21.74
N ASN A 92 10.82 48.88 22.91
CA ASN A 92 11.16 49.91 23.89
C ASN A 92 12.54 49.64 24.49
N VAL A 93 13.26 50.72 24.78
CA VAL A 93 14.52 50.68 25.50
C VAL A 93 14.24 50.52 26.99
N ILE A 94 15.04 49.71 27.69
CA ILE A 94 14.82 49.39 29.10
C ILE A 94 14.80 50.64 29.99
N ALA A 95 15.70 51.60 29.75
CA ALA A 95 15.75 52.87 30.47
C ALA A 95 14.48 53.73 30.37
N ASP A 96 13.65 53.52 29.33
CA ASP A 96 12.43 54.29 29.10
C ASP A 96 11.21 53.66 29.78
N VAL A 97 11.27 52.36 30.12
CA VAL A 97 10.13 51.60 30.64
C VAL A 97 10.26 51.22 32.11
N LEU A 98 11.48 51.14 32.63
CA LEU A 98 11.76 50.87 34.03
C LEU A 98 12.14 52.16 34.80
N PRO A 99 11.92 52.22 36.12
CA PRO A 99 12.40 53.33 36.94
C PRO A 99 13.93 53.47 36.86
N LYS A 100 14.41 54.72 36.96
CA LYS A 100 15.85 55.03 36.92
C LYS A 100 16.64 54.43 38.09
N GLU A 101 15.97 54.19 39.21
CA GLU A 101 16.54 53.55 40.40
C GLU A 101 15.74 52.30 40.71
N LEU A 102 16.37 51.14 40.55
CA LEU A 102 15.82 49.83 40.91
C LEU A 102 16.30 49.49 42.33
N THR A 103 15.38 49.08 43.19
CA THR A 103 15.68 48.61 44.54
C THR A 103 15.65 47.08 44.56
N ASP A 104 16.52 46.47 45.36
CA ASP A 104 16.56 45.02 45.61
C ASP A 104 15.31 44.47 46.33
N THR A 105 14.43 45.35 46.80
CA THR A 105 13.21 45.03 47.54
C THR A 105 11.95 44.96 46.68
N MET A 106 12.04 45.12 45.36
CA MET A 106 10.88 45.19 44.46
C MET A 106 11.06 44.28 43.24
N ILE A 107 9.99 43.56 42.89
CA ILE A 107 9.90 42.83 41.62
C ILE A 107 9.33 43.77 40.57
N TYR A 108 10.05 43.92 39.46
CA TYR A 108 9.75 44.89 38.41
C TYR A 108 9.14 44.27 37.15
N ILE A 109 9.42 42.98 36.91
CA ILE A 109 8.97 42.28 35.70
C ILE A 109 8.22 41.00 36.07
N LEU A 110 7.00 40.87 35.57
CA LEU A 110 6.25 39.63 35.56
C LEU A 110 6.34 39.00 34.15
N VAL A 111 6.87 37.79 34.10
CA VAL A 111 7.06 37.00 32.87
C VAL A 111 5.85 36.10 32.67
N GLN A 112 4.99 36.46 31.74
CA GLN A 112 3.87 35.62 31.35
C GLN A 112 4.32 34.68 30.22
N LYS A 113 4.30 33.38 30.52
CA LYS A 113 4.51 32.33 29.52
C LYS A 113 3.31 32.30 28.58
N PRO A 114 3.50 31.98 27.29
CA PRO A 114 2.36 31.68 26.42
C PRO A 114 1.54 30.55 27.04
N PRO A 115 0.21 30.53 26.82
CA PRO A 115 -0.63 29.45 27.31
C PRO A 115 -0.03 28.10 26.93
N PRO A 116 -0.07 27.09 27.81
CA PRO A 116 0.48 25.77 27.50
C PRO A 116 -0.19 25.27 26.23
N VAL A 117 0.62 25.14 25.17
CA VAL A 117 0.18 24.61 23.88
C VAL A 117 -0.16 23.14 24.10
N GLN A 118 -1.45 22.84 24.02
CA GLN A 118 -1.95 21.49 24.11
C GLN A 118 -1.78 20.81 22.76
N LYS A 119 -1.19 19.61 22.75
CA LYS A 119 -1.09 18.81 21.52
C LYS A 119 -2.27 17.84 21.48
N ILE A 120 -3.22 18.11 20.61
CA ILE A 120 -4.30 17.16 20.28
C ILE A 120 -3.86 16.26 19.14
N ARG A 121 -4.21 14.98 19.21
CA ARG A 121 -4.03 14.06 18.08
C ARG A 121 -5.30 14.05 17.22
N CYS A 122 -5.16 14.42 15.95
CA CYS A 122 -6.23 14.50 14.97
C CYS A 122 -6.04 13.44 13.88
N ILE A 123 -7.13 12.98 13.27
CA ILE A 123 -7.11 12.03 12.14
C ILE A 123 -8.03 12.48 11.01
N VAL A 124 -7.63 12.27 9.74
CA VAL A 124 -8.46 12.59 8.56
C VAL A 124 -9.23 11.36 8.08
N GLU A 125 -10.54 11.52 7.89
CA GLU A 125 -11.45 10.50 7.37
C GLU A 125 -11.35 10.41 5.83
N GLY A 126 -11.19 9.19 5.30
CA GLY A 126 -11.23 8.92 3.86
C GLY A 126 -9.91 8.47 3.22
N GLU A 127 -8.77 8.55 3.92
CA GLU A 127 -7.50 8.01 3.41
C GLU A 127 -7.28 6.54 3.82
N SER A 128 -6.72 5.73 2.91
CA SER A 128 -6.44 4.30 3.11
C SER A 128 -5.36 4.02 4.17
N ARG A 129 -4.70 5.07 4.66
CA ARG A 129 -3.72 5.04 5.76
C ARG A 129 -4.18 6.06 6.80
N LEU A 130 -4.22 5.67 8.08
CA LEU A 130 -4.56 6.60 9.16
C LEU A 130 -3.49 7.69 9.26
N PHE A 131 -3.73 8.85 8.66
CA PHE A 131 -2.90 10.02 8.86
C PHE A 131 -3.30 10.66 10.18
N SER A 132 -2.61 10.29 11.26
CA SER A 132 -2.73 10.97 12.54
C SER A 132 -1.61 11.98 12.70
N SER A 133 -1.93 13.26 12.88
CA SER A 133 -0.95 14.27 13.25
C SER A 133 -1.30 14.89 14.60
N PHE A 134 -0.28 15.44 15.25
CA PHE A 134 -0.49 16.29 16.41
C PHE A 134 -0.73 17.72 15.95
N VAL A 135 -1.82 18.31 16.43
CA VAL A 135 -2.16 19.70 16.23
C VAL A 135 -1.97 20.44 17.53
N CYS A 136 -1.18 21.50 17.48
CA CYS A 136 -0.93 22.40 18.60
C CYS A 136 -2.09 23.39 18.72
N ILE A 137 -2.78 23.39 19.86
CA ILE A 137 -3.89 24.30 20.14
C ILE A 137 -3.67 25.01 21.49
N GLN A 138 -4.24 26.19 21.65
CA GLN A 138 -4.30 26.91 22.91
C GLN A 138 -5.65 26.66 23.57
N GLY A 139 -5.70 26.80 24.91
CA GLY A 139 -6.97 26.68 25.63
C GLY A 139 -8.02 27.66 25.11
N THR A 140 -7.63 28.86 24.74
CA THR A 140 -8.56 29.88 24.25
C THR A 140 -9.07 29.68 22.81
N ASP A 141 -8.55 28.69 22.08
CA ASP A 141 -8.91 28.48 20.67
C ASP A 141 -10.38 28.06 20.53
N THR A 142 -11.02 28.56 19.46
CA THR A 142 -12.31 28.07 18.98
C THR A 142 -12.12 26.91 18.00
N VAL A 143 -13.20 26.19 17.68
CA VAL A 143 -13.16 25.13 16.66
C VAL A 143 -12.71 25.66 15.30
N ASP A 144 -13.06 26.89 14.93
CA ASP A 144 -12.60 27.51 13.68
C ASP A 144 -11.09 27.82 13.69
N ASP A 145 -10.54 28.28 14.82
CA ASP A 145 -9.09 28.44 15.00
C ASP A 145 -8.36 27.10 14.84
N VAL A 146 -8.95 26.02 15.36
CA VAL A 146 -8.43 24.66 15.21
C VAL A 146 -8.52 24.18 13.76
N LYS A 147 -9.60 24.46 13.02
CA LYS A 147 -9.70 24.13 11.58
C LYS A 147 -8.63 24.84 10.77
N ASN A 148 -8.38 26.12 11.05
CA ASN A 148 -7.32 26.90 10.41
C ASN A 148 -5.93 26.32 10.72
N THR A 149 -5.70 25.94 11.98
CA THR A 149 -4.45 25.31 12.40
C THR A 149 -4.25 23.95 11.73
N ILE A 150 -5.29 23.13 11.64
CA ILE A 150 -5.32 21.85 10.91
C ILE A 150 -4.98 22.07 9.44
N LYS A 151 -5.62 23.03 8.75
CA LYS A 151 -5.35 23.33 7.34
C LYS A 151 -3.89 23.77 7.09
N THR A 152 -3.34 24.53 8.04
CA THR A 152 -1.94 25.01 7.97
C THR A 152 -0.93 23.89 8.25
N GLN A 153 -1.21 22.98 9.17
CA GLN A 153 -0.28 21.89 9.52
C GLN A 153 -0.44 20.66 8.62
N MET A 154 -1.61 20.46 8.03
CA MET A 154 -1.95 19.37 7.11
C MET A 154 -2.15 19.87 5.67
N THR A 155 -1.42 20.92 5.26
CA THR A 155 -1.61 21.59 3.96
C THR A 155 -1.48 20.66 2.76
N PHE A 156 -0.67 19.60 2.87
CA PHE A 156 -0.54 18.60 1.81
C PHE A 156 -1.85 17.83 1.56
N ILE A 157 -2.57 17.48 2.64
CA ILE A 157 -3.80 16.67 2.59
C ILE A 157 -5.01 17.55 2.27
N LEU A 158 -5.07 18.73 2.88
CA LEU A 158 -6.22 19.64 2.77
C LEU A 158 -6.05 20.67 1.64
N ARG A 159 -5.14 20.42 0.69
CA ARG A 159 -4.86 21.34 -0.41
C ARG A 159 -6.09 21.51 -1.31
N GLY A 160 -6.57 22.74 -1.43
CA GLY A 160 -7.74 23.07 -2.25
C GLY A 160 -9.08 22.84 -1.57
N ILE A 161 -9.09 22.45 -0.28
CA ILE A 161 -10.31 22.30 0.51
C ILE A 161 -10.56 23.59 1.29
N ASP A 162 -11.79 24.11 1.23
CA ASP A 162 -12.17 25.27 2.02
C ASP A 162 -12.19 24.91 3.52
N VAL A 163 -11.63 25.76 4.36
CA VAL A 163 -11.48 25.47 5.79
C VAL A 163 -12.83 25.36 6.49
N HIS A 164 -13.82 26.15 6.05
CA HIS A 164 -15.17 26.15 6.61
C HIS A 164 -15.97 24.91 6.20
N SER A 165 -15.55 24.21 5.15
CA SER A 165 -16.15 22.98 4.67
C SER A 165 -15.69 21.71 5.42
N LEU A 166 -14.70 21.85 6.32
CA LEU A 166 -14.24 20.76 7.19
C LEU A 166 -15.22 20.52 8.33
N ASN A 167 -15.61 19.27 8.55
CA ASN A 167 -16.39 18.87 9.71
C ASN A 167 -15.46 18.22 10.75
N LEU A 168 -15.49 18.71 11.98
CA LEU A 168 -14.69 18.15 13.08
C LEU A 168 -15.59 17.39 14.04
N TRP A 169 -15.19 16.17 14.38
CA TRP A 169 -15.91 15.30 15.31
C TRP A 169 -15.06 15.01 16.53
N ARG A 170 -15.59 15.27 17.72
CA ARG A 170 -15.00 14.87 18.99
C ARG A 170 -15.17 13.37 19.19
N ILE A 171 -14.05 12.71 19.48
CA ILE A 171 -13.97 11.30 19.83
C ILE A 171 -12.99 11.11 21.00
N SER A 172 -13.01 9.95 21.65
CA SER A 172 -12.05 9.60 22.71
C SER A 172 -11.56 8.17 22.50
N ILE A 173 -10.53 7.98 21.65
CA ILE A 173 -10.01 6.65 21.32
C ILE A 173 -8.64 6.45 21.98
N PRO A 174 -8.48 5.52 22.96
CA PRO A 174 -7.18 5.20 23.53
C PRO A 174 -6.32 4.38 22.56
N VAL A 175 -5.09 4.83 22.37
CA VAL A 175 -4.02 4.25 21.54
C VAL A 175 -3.13 3.39 22.45
N LYS A 176 -3.65 2.27 22.94
CA LYS A 176 -2.83 1.33 23.73
C LYS A 176 -1.92 0.49 22.81
N GLY A 177 -0.61 0.71 22.93
CA GLY A 177 0.45 -0.23 22.58
C GLY A 177 0.51 -0.70 21.12
N GLY A 178 1.28 0.00 20.28
CA GLY A 178 1.96 -0.55 19.09
C GLY A 178 1.12 -1.12 17.94
N LYS A 179 -0.21 -1.24 18.06
CA LYS A 179 -1.06 -1.74 16.98
C LYS A 179 -1.48 -0.56 16.10
N ARG A 180 -1.00 -0.56 14.84
CA ARG A 180 -1.51 0.32 13.80
C ARG A 180 -3.01 0.10 13.68
N HIS A 181 -3.82 1.10 14.02
CA HIS A 181 -5.23 1.10 13.65
C HIS A 181 -5.27 1.17 12.10
N GLY A 182 -5.98 0.24 11.45
CA GLY A 182 -6.21 0.27 10.00
C GLY A 182 -7.35 1.24 9.66
N PRO A 183 -7.87 1.27 8.40
CA PRO A 183 -9.00 2.12 7.99
C PRO A 183 -10.28 1.57 8.63
N VAL A 184 -10.44 1.88 9.91
CA VAL A 184 -11.47 1.34 10.77
C VAL A 184 -11.95 2.49 11.66
N LEU A 185 -12.41 3.57 11.03
CA LEU A 185 -13.15 4.57 11.79
C LEU A 185 -14.48 3.95 12.25
N LEU A 186 -15.12 3.14 11.41
CA LEU A 186 -16.49 2.63 11.63
C LEU A 186 -16.62 1.56 12.72
N SER A 187 -15.70 0.60 12.84
CA SER A 187 -15.79 -0.38 13.93
C SER A 187 -15.24 0.16 15.25
N VAL A 188 -14.41 1.22 15.22
CA VAL A 188 -13.97 1.92 16.44
C VAL A 188 -15.09 2.81 16.97
N LEU A 189 -15.85 3.49 16.07
CA LEU A 189 -17.04 4.27 16.43
C LEU A 189 -18.15 3.41 17.07
N ALA A 190 -18.30 2.15 16.64
CA ALA A 190 -19.27 1.20 17.20
C ALA A 190 -18.94 0.69 18.62
N GLY A 191 -17.70 0.89 19.10
CA GLY A 191 -17.23 0.44 20.40
C GLY A 191 -16.79 1.56 21.35
N LEU A 192 -17.10 2.83 21.04
CA LEU A 192 -16.75 3.95 21.91
C LEU A 192 -17.59 3.94 23.19
N SER A 193 -16.97 4.34 24.31
CA SER A 193 -17.70 4.58 25.56
C SER A 193 -18.64 5.79 25.48
N GLU A 194 -18.38 6.72 24.55
CA GLU A 194 -19.19 7.91 24.29
C GLU A 194 -19.41 8.07 22.77
N PRO A 195 -20.62 8.48 22.33
CA PRO A 195 -20.89 8.70 20.91
C PRO A 195 -20.05 9.86 20.35
N PRO A 196 -19.68 9.82 19.05
CA PRO A 196 -18.99 10.93 18.40
C PRO A 196 -19.90 12.17 18.38
N VAL A 197 -19.35 13.32 18.78
CA VAL A 197 -20.08 14.59 18.83
C VAL A 197 -19.51 15.53 17.77
N MET A 198 -20.34 16.01 16.86
CA MET A 198 -19.93 17.02 15.89
C MET A 198 -19.69 18.35 16.59
N LEU A 199 -18.53 18.96 16.36
CA LEU A 199 -18.15 20.24 16.96
C LEU A 199 -18.66 21.40 16.10
N THR A 200 -19.23 22.41 16.74
CA THR A 200 -19.71 23.62 16.07
C THR A 200 -18.62 24.69 16.04
N GLN A 201 -18.66 25.58 15.05
CA GLN A 201 -17.58 26.55 14.78
C GLN A 201 -17.28 27.48 15.98
N THR A 202 -18.29 27.80 16.79
CA THR A 202 -18.19 28.72 17.93
C THR A 202 -17.81 28.05 19.24
N ASP A 203 -17.70 26.72 19.29
CA ASP A 203 -17.35 26.02 20.51
C ASP A 203 -15.92 26.38 20.93
N LYS A 204 -15.74 26.74 22.20
CA LYS A 204 -14.41 26.88 22.79
C LYS A 204 -13.85 25.51 23.09
N ILE A 205 -12.60 25.28 22.73
CA ILE A 205 -11.95 23.98 22.90
C ILE A 205 -11.90 23.53 24.36
N VAL A 206 -11.77 24.44 25.34
CA VAL A 206 -11.77 24.09 26.78
C VAL A 206 -13.08 23.46 27.24
N ASP A 207 -14.18 23.78 26.55
CA ASP A 207 -15.52 23.37 26.94
C ASP A 207 -15.88 22.01 26.31
N VAL A 208 -15.24 21.67 25.19
CA VAL A 208 -15.55 20.44 24.43
C VAL A 208 -14.53 19.31 24.63
N LEU A 209 -13.28 19.62 24.96
CA LEU A 209 -12.22 18.64 25.22
C LEU A 209 -11.91 18.48 26.73
N PRO A 210 -11.42 17.31 27.17
CA PRO A 210 -11.08 17.12 28.58
C PRO A 210 -9.91 18.01 29.01
N LYS A 211 -9.98 18.54 30.25
CA LYS A 211 -8.99 19.47 30.85
C LYS A 211 -7.54 18.97 30.85
N LYS A 212 -7.33 17.65 30.76
CA LYS A 212 -6.02 17.01 30.65
C LYS A 212 -6.03 16.05 29.47
N LEU A 213 -5.30 16.40 28.42
CA LEU A 213 -5.14 15.56 27.24
C LEU A 213 -4.01 14.56 27.43
N SER A 214 -4.24 13.32 26.99
CA SER A 214 -3.23 12.28 26.91
C SER A 214 -2.71 12.17 25.48
N GLY A 215 -1.39 12.09 25.30
CA GLY A 215 -0.78 11.84 23.97
C GLY A 215 -1.18 10.47 23.38
N ASP A 216 -1.72 9.59 24.21
CA ASP A 216 -2.17 8.25 23.84
C ASP A 216 -3.66 8.21 23.51
N ILE A 217 -4.34 9.34 23.31
CA ILE A 217 -5.77 9.36 22.94
C ILE A 217 -5.96 10.21 21.67
N ILE A 218 -6.73 9.70 20.70
CA ILE A 218 -7.19 10.48 19.55
C ILE A 218 -8.46 11.22 19.96
N TYR A 219 -8.45 12.55 19.78
CA TYR A 219 -9.52 13.42 20.25
C TYR A 219 -10.42 13.97 19.14
N ILE A 220 -9.91 14.07 17.90
CA ILE A 220 -10.65 14.70 16.78
C ILE A 220 -10.53 13.88 15.49
N VAL A 221 -11.66 13.64 14.83
CA VAL A 221 -11.73 13.19 13.42
C VAL A 221 -12.08 14.38 12.53
N ILE A 222 -11.38 14.51 11.41
CA ILE A 222 -11.59 15.51 10.37
C ILE A 222 -12.29 14.84 9.19
N GLN A 223 -13.52 15.24 8.91
CA GLN A 223 -14.29 14.76 7.76
C GLN A 223 -14.23 15.79 6.63
N LEU A 224 -13.88 15.32 5.43
CA LEU A 224 -13.75 16.14 4.23
C LEU A 224 -15.12 16.38 3.57
N PRO A 225 -15.34 17.54 2.92
CA PRO A 225 -16.58 17.80 2.19
C PRO A 225 -16.70 16.91 0.95
N PRO A 226 -17.92 16.57 0.50
CA PRO A 226 -18.14 15.90 -0.77
C PRO A 226 -17.71 16.79 -1.95
N PRO A 227 -17.08 16.24 -3.02
CA PRO A 227 -16.55 17.04 -4.12
C PRO A 227 -17.65 17.73 -4.94
N VAL A 228 -17.50 19.04 -5.17
CA VAL A 228 -18.48 19.91 -5.84
C VAL A 228 -18.14 20.07 -7.34
N HIS A 229 -19.01 19.53 -8.21
CA HIS A 229 -19.26 19.78 -9.65
C HIS A 229 -18.15 19.74 -10.73
N ALA A 230 -18.27 18.73 -11.62
CA ALA A 230 -18.03 18.83 -13.07
C ALA A 230 -19.12 17.96 -13.79
N PRO A 231 -19.51 18.26 -15.05
CA PRO A 231 -20.75 17.77 -15.66
C PRO A 231 -20.74 16.27 -15.98
N ILE A 232 -21.93 15.68 -15.91
CA ILE A 232 -22.21 14.24 -15.90
C ILE A 232 -21.97 13.59 -17.28
N LEU A 233 -21.03 12.64 -17.32
CA LEU A 233 -21.22 11.34 -17.97
C LEU A 233 -20.93 10.30 -16.88
N ALA A 234 -21.93 9.47 -16.59
CA ALA A 234 -22.07 8.68 -15.36
C ALA A 234 -20.82 7.86 -15.01
N ARG A 235 -20.11 8.30 -13.96
CA ARG A 235 -19.27 7.45 -13.11
C ARG A 235 -20.05 7.18 -11.83
N ASP A 236 -20.51 5.94 -11.65
CA ASP A 236 -21.06 5.44 -10.40
C ASP A 236 -19.97 5.27 -9.34
N HIS A 237 -19.45 6.40 -8.83
CA HIS A 237 -18.80 6.45 -7.53
C HIS A 237 -19.77 7.10 -6.54
N ALA A 238 -20.79 6.34 -6.15
CA ALA A 238 -21.65 6.70 -5.03
C ALA A 238 -20.91 6.44 -3.70
N SER A 239 -21.03 7.41 -2.79
CA SER A 239 -20.63 7.37 -1.39
C SER A 239 -21.00 6.05 -0.69
N VAL A 240 -20.04 5.43 -0.02
CA VAL A 240 -20.21 4.16 0.74
C VAL A 240 -20.98 4.34 2.06
N PHE A 241 -21.42 5.54 2.42
CA PHE A 241 -22.28 5.74 3.60
C PHE A 241 -23.59 6.45 3.25
N CYS A 242 -24.68 5.72 3.47
CA CYS A 242 -26.06 6.20 3.53
C CYS A 242 -26.67 6.74 2.23
N ARG A 243 -26.97 5.85 1.28
CA ARG A 243 -28.34 5.81 0.76
C ARG A 243 -29.05 4.62 1.42
N PRO A 244 -30.31 4.77 1.86
CA PRO A 244 -31.15 3.60 2.06
C PRO A 244 -31.06 2.83 0.76
N VAL A 245 -30.75 1.53 0.84
CA VAL A 245 -30.93 0.61 -0.27
C VAL A 245 -32.27 0.96 -0.89
N ASP A 246 -32.25 1.50 -2.11
CA ASP A 246 -33.47 1.64 -2.89
C ASP A 246 -34.04 0.23 -2.94
N LYS A 247 -35.19 0.04 -2.30
CA LYS A 247 -35.81 -1.28 -2.03
C LYS A 247 -36.29 -1.98 -3.32
N SER A 248 -35.78 -1.58 -4.48
CA SER A 248 -36.20 -2.01 -5.80
C SER A 248 -35.01 -2.34 -6.69
N SER A 249 -34.10 -3.21 -6.24
CA SER A 249 -33.38 -4.10 -7.16
C SER A 249 -32.83 -5.35 -6.45
N PHE A 250 -33.65 -6.40 -6.50
CA PHE A 250 -33.21 -7.74 -6.93
C PHE A 250 -32.38 -8.64 -5.97
N PHE A 251 -32.71 -8.73 -4.69
CA PHE A 251 -32.45 -9.97 -3.96
C PHE A 251 -33.44 -11.04 -4.42
N THR A 252 -32.95 -12.04 -5.15
CA THR A 252 -33.72 -13.27 -5.37
C THR A 252 -33.88 -13.97 -4.03
N PRO A 253 -35.11 -14.37 -3.63
CA PRO A 253 -35.32 -15.09 -2.39
C PRO A 253 -34.47 -16.37 -2.40
N LEU A 254 -33.66 -16.57 -1.36
CA LEU A 254 -32.90 -17.81 -1.22
C LEU A 254 -33.87 -18.94 -0.84
N THR A 255 -33.81 -20.02 -1.59
CA THR A 255 -34.64 -21.22 -1.39
C THR A 255 -34.10 -22.09 -0.24
N GLY A 256 -32.84 -21.89 0.15
CA GLY A 256 -32.14 -22.71 1.12
C GLY A 256 -31.48 -23.95 0.50
N ASN A 257 -31.70 -24.19 -0.81
CA ASN A 257 -30.97 -25.18 -1.59
C ASN A 257 -29.88 -24.48 -2.39
N LEU A 258 -28.62 -24.68 -1.98
CA LEU A 258 -27.47 -23.99 -2.56
C LEU A 258 -27.36 -24.16 -4.09
N ASN A 259 -27.63 -25.36 -4.63
CA ASN A 259 -27.55 -25.60 -6.07
C ASN A 259 -28.61 -24.80 -6.83
N VAL A 260 -29.83 -24.72 -6.29
CA VAL A 260 -30.91 -23.92 -6.87
C VAL A 260 -30.60 -22.44 -6.76
N ASP A 261 -30.04 -22.00 -5.63
CA ASP A 261 -29.71 -20.60 -5.39
C ASP A 261 -28.54 -20.14 -6.28
N ILE A 262 -27.47 -20.95 -6.41
CA ILE A 262 -26.37 -20.72 -7.36
C ILE A 262 -26.92 -20.61 -8.78
N LYS A 263 -27.72 -21.60 -9.20
CA LYS A 263 -28.32 -21.61 -10.54
C LYS A 263 -29.18 -20.37 -10.78
N THR A 264 -30.00 -19.98 -9.81
CA THR A 264 -30.85 -18.80 -9.90
C THR A 264 -30.03 -17.52 -10.06
N VAL A 265 -28.94 -17.38 -9.29
CA VAL A 265 -28.03 -16.24 -9.41
C VAL A 265 -27.33 -16.25 -10.79
N THR A 266 -26.86 -17.40 -11.26
CA THR A 266 -26.17 -17.50 -12.56
C THR A 266 -27.10 -17.28 -13.74
N ASP A 267 -28.29 -17.87 -13.75
CA ASP A 267 -29.26 -17.75 -14.84
C ASP A 267 -29.71 -16.28 -15.00
N LYS A 268 -29.80 -15.56 -13.89
CA LYS A 268 -30.10 -14.13 -13.89
C LYS A 268 -28.89 -13.27 -14.30
N PHE A 269 -27.70 -13.62 -13.84
CA PHE A 269 -26.47 -12.88 -14.15
C PHE A 269 -26.05 -13.02 -15.61
N PHE A 270 -26.24 -14.21 -16.18
CA PHE A 270 -25.98 -14.56 -17.58
C PHE A 270 -27.27 -14.65 -18.41
N ALA A 271 -28.32 -13.93 -18.02
CA ALA A 271 -29.57 -13.96 -18.76
C ALA A 271 -29.31 -13.55 -20.22
N PRO A 272 -29.87 -14.27 -21.22
CA PRO A 272 -29.66 -13.95 -22.62
C PRO A 272 -29.98 -12.49 -22.94
N GLY A 273 -29.04 -11.80 -23.56
CA GLY A 273 -29.18 -10.38 -23.89
C GLY A 273 -28.94 -9.41 -22.72
N SER A 274 -28.53 -9.89 -21.55
CA SER A 274 -28.00 -9.02 -20.49
C SER A 274 -26.69 -8.36 -20.92
N ALA A 275 -26.32 -7.24 -20.28
CA ALA A 275 -25.07 -6.54 -20.60
C ALA A 275 -23.82 -7.41 -20.40
N VAL A 276 -23.85 -8.33 -19.42
CA VAL A 276 -22.75 -9.29 -19.17
C VAL A 276 -22.71 -10.35 -20.25
N ASP A 277 -23.87 -10.92 -20.61
CA ASP A 277 -23.99 -11.93 -21.66
C ASP A 277 -23.52 -11.41 -23.01
N GLN A 278 -24.03 -10.25 -23.45
CA GLN A 278 -23.63 -9.60 -24.71
C GLN A 278 -22.12 -9.27 -24.74
N PHE A 279 -21.57 -8.81 -23.60
CA PHE A 279 -20.14 -8.52 -23.49
C PHE A 279 -19.30 -9.80 -23.64
N LEU A 280 -19.64 -10.85 -22.88
CA LEU A 280 -18.89 -12.11 -22.93
C LEU A 280 -19.02 -12.79 -24.30
N GLU A 281 -20.20 -12.73 -24.94
CA GLU A 281 -20.42 -13.25 -26.28
C GLU A 281 -19.49 -12.55 -27.29
N ARG A 282 -19.53 -11.21 -27.34
CA ARG A 282 -18.67 -10.41 -28.23
C ARG A 282 -17.18 -10.64 -27.92
N PHE A 283 -16.83 -10.76 -26.65
CA PHE A 283 -15.47 -11.05 -26.23
C PHE A 283 -14.98 -12.42 -26.69
N VAL A 284 -15.82 -13.45 -26.55
CA VAL A 284 -15.52 -14.83 -26.98
C VAL A 284 -15.42 -14.90 -28.49
N GLN A 285 -16.31 -14.24 -29.23
CA GLN A 285 -16.32 -14.17 -30.70
C GLN A 285 -15.18 -13.34 -31.30
N GLY A 286 -14.31 -12.74 -30.47
CA GLY A 286 -13.19 -11.93 -30.96
C GLY A 286 -13.56 -10.52 -31.41
N LEU A 287 -14.80 -10.09 -31.19
CA LEU A 287 -15.32 -8.77 -31.60
C LEU A 287 -14.90 -7.66 -30.64
N GLU A 288 -14.60 -7.99 -29.39
CA GLU A 288 -13.96 -7.04 -28.47
C GLU A 288 -12.47 -6.97 -28.74
N ASN A 289 -12.01 -5.74 -29.01
CA ASN A 289 -10.60 -5.45 -29.18
C ASN A 289 -9.87 -5.84 -27.89
N LEU A 290 -8.89 -6.73 -28.02
CA LEU A 290 -7.96 -6.98 -26.92
C LEU A 290 -7.28 -5.65 -26.55
N PRO A 291 -6.75 -5.52 -25.32
CA PRO A 291 -5.95 -4.39 -24.85
C PRO A 291 -4.71 -4.01 -25.71
N LEU A 292 -4.62 -4.39 -26.97
CA LEU A 292 -3.64 -3.91 -27.95
C LEU A 292 -4.15 -2.60 -28.60
N THR A 293 -4.44 -1.59 -27.79
CA THR A 293 -5.02 -0.32 -28.28
C THR A 293 -3.94 0.67 -28.71
N THR A 294 -4.20 1.38 -29.82
CA THR A 294 -3.41 2.39 -30.53
C THR A 294 -2.49 3.25 -29.64
N GLY A 295 -1.28 2.77 -29.34
CA GLY A 295 -0.22 3.56 -28.73
C GLY A 295 0.38 4.59 -29.70
N SER A 296 1.36 5.36 -29.22
CA SER A 296 2.17 6.29 -30.02
C SER A 296 2.82 5.59 -31.21
N VAL A 297 3.21 4.31 -31.05
CA VAL A 297 3.57 3.41 -32.14
C VAL A 297 2.35 2.57 -32.56
N PRO A 298 1.84 2.70 -33.81
CA PRO A 298 0.69 1.94 -34.28
C PRO A 298 0.89 0.43 -34.15
N GLY A 299 0.03 -0.24 -33.37
CA GLY A 299 0.10 -1.69 -33.13
C GLY A 299 0.69 -2.09 -31.78
N LEU A 300 1.36 -1.17 -31.05
CA LEU A 300 1.66 -1.36 -29.64
C LEU A 300 0.51 -0.85 -28.75
N PRO A 301 0.32 -1.42 -27.55
CA PRO A 301 -0.63 -0.89 -26.58
C PRO A 301 -0.23 0.51 -26.13
N ARG A 302 -1.21 1.36 -25.80
CA ARG A 302 -0.99 2.71 -25.28
C ARG A 302 -0.23 2.67 -23.96
N VAL A 303 1.06 2.96 -24.02
CA VAL A 303 1.99 2.79 -22.92
C VAL A 303 1.75 3.82 -21.81
N PHE A 304 1.43 3.35 -20.60
CA PHE A 304 1.34 4.19 -19.40
C PHE A 304 2.18 3.65 -18.23
N LEU A 305 2.74 4.58 -17.46
CA LEU A 305 3.61 4.28 -16.33
C LEU A 305 2.81 3.76 -15.14
N ARG A 306 3.22 2.59 -14.63
CA ARG A 306 2.74 2.08 -13.33
C ARG A 306 3.04 3.14 -12.25
N ASN A 307 2.00 3.61 -11.55
CA ASN A 307 2.06 4.54 -10.40
C ASN A 307 2.23 6.05 -10.66
N ASN A 308 1.60 6.64 -11.69
CA ASN A 308 1.34 8.09 -11.66
C ASN A 308 0.00 8.38 -10.98
N ASP A 309 0.06 8.93 -9.77
CA ASP A 309 -1.06 9.46 -9.00
C ASP A 309 -1.68 10.67 -9.73
N ARG A 310 -2.54 10.41 -10.72
CA ARG A 310 -3.73 11.18 -11.16
C ARG A 310 -4.07 10.85 -12.63
N LEU A 311 -5.34 10.48 -12.82
CA LEU A 311 -6.17 10.46 -14.03
C LEU A 311 -6.20 9.16 -14.90
N SER A 312 -7.39 8.51 -14.84
CA SER A 312 -8.06 7.56 -15.76
C SER A 312 -7.61 6.09 -15.87
N ASN A 313 -8.32 5.26 -15.08
CA ASN A 313 -8.44 3.79 -14.94
C ASN A 313 -8.61 2.87 -16.18
N THR A 314 -8.15 3.16 -17.40
CA THR A 314 -8.50 2.27 -18.53
C THR A 314 -7.46 2.09 -19.65
N HIS A 315 -6.16 1.83 -19.38
CA HIS A 315 -5.20 1.67 -20.49
C HIS A 315 -4.08 0.60 -20.33
N PRO A 316 -3.70 -0.08 -21.43
CA PRO A 316 -2.86 -1.29 -21.42
C PRO A 316 -1.34 -1.08 -21.45
N ASN A 317 -0.61 -1.94 -20.72
CA ASN A 317 0.84 -1.92 -20.53
C ASN A 317 1.58 -2.86 -21.53
N LEU A 318 2.88 -2.66 -21.77
CA LEU A 318 3.72 -3.61 -22.52
C LEU A 318 3.76 -5.02 -21.90
N LEU A 319 3.30 -5.19 -20.65
CA LEU A 319 3.06 -6.50 -20.02
C LEU A 319 2.15 -7.44 -20.82
N PHE A 320 1.34 -6.94 -21.76
CA PHE A 320 0.47 -7.76 -22.62
C PHE A 320 0.95 -7.85 -24.08
N SER A 321 2.08 -7.21 -24.40
CA SER A 321 2.65 -7.26 -25.75
C SER A 321 3.31 -8.61 -26.02
N GLY A 322 3.10 -9.15 -27.22
CA GLY A 322 3.75 -10.40 -27.66
C GLY A 322 3.50 -11.59 -26.73
N LEU A 323 2.33 -11.67 -26.10
CA LEU A 323 1.96 -12.85 -25.33
C LEU A 323 1.92 -14.07 -26.26
N PRO A 324 2.26 -15.27 -25.74
CA PRO A 324 2.07 -16.51 -26.48
C PRO A 324 0.61 -16.64 -26.88
N ASP A 325 0.31 -16.44 -28.17
CA ASP A 325 -1.00 -16.75 -28.72
C ASP A 325 -0.86 -17.96 -29.63
N THR A 326 -1.41 -19.03 -29.10
CA THR A 326 -1.49 -20.37 -29.66
C THR A 326 -2.39 -20.48 -30.90
N SER A 327 -2.94 -19.35 -31.34
CA SER A 327 -3.70 -19.12 -32.58
C SER A 327 -2.84 -18.88 -33.82
N SER A 328 -1.59 -18.43 -33.62
CA SER A 328 -0.75 -17.95 -34.71
C SER A 328 0.07 -19.10 -35.31
N ASP A 329 -0.27 -19.50 -36.53
CA ASP A 329 0.55 -20.37 -37.40
C ASP A 329 1.88 -19.70 -37.81
N ASP A 330 2.06 -18.42 -37.47
CA ASP A 330 3.28 -17.64 -37.69
C ASP A 330 4.40 -18.13 -36.76
N GLY A 331 5.16 -19.16 -37.16
CA GLY A 331 6.55 -19.38 -36.75
C GLY A 331 6.90 -19.28 -35.25
N THR A 332 5.91 -19.34 -34.34
CA THR A 332 6.04 -19.02 -32.91
C THR A 332 6.84 -20.08 -32.16
N GLN A 333 7.20 -21.17 -32.84
CA GLN A 333 8.22 -22.11 -32.39
C GLN A 333 9.59 -21.46 -32.17
N SER A 334 9.85 -20.26 -32.72
CA SER A 334 11.13 -19.55 -32.54
C SER A 334 11.16 -18.56 -31.34
N ARG A 335 10.03 -18.23 -30.72
CA ARG A 335 10.04 -17.32 -29.55
C ARG A 335 10.24 -18.11 -28.26
N GLN A 336 11.38 -17.91 -27.62
CA GLN A 336 11.68 -18.48 -26.30
C GLN A 336 10.97 -17.68 -25.21
N PHE A 337 10.32 -18.37 -24.27
CA PHE A 337 9.67 -17.76 -23.11
C PHE A 337 10.31 -18.31 -21.83
N PRO A 338 11.60 -17.99 -21.59
CA PRO A 338 12.46 -18.71 -20.64
C PRO A 338 11.89 -18.73 -19.22
N THR A 339 11.21 -17.66 -18.80
CA THR A 339 10.52 -17.60 -17.52
C THR A 339 9.41 -18.64 -17.39
N SER A 340 8.48 -18.64 -18.35
CA SER A 340 7.33 -19.54 -18.31
C SER A 340 7.74 -20.99 -18.57
N ASP A 341 8.78 -21.23 -19.37
CA ASP A 341 9.39 -22.55 -19.57
C ASP A 341 9.99 -23.09 -18.28
N ALA A 342 10.75 -22.28 -17.56
CA ALA A 342 11.30 -22.66 -16.26
C ALA A 342 10.19 -22.95 -15.23
N ILE A 343 9.08 -22.18 -15.24
CA ILE A 343 7.90 -22.45 -14.40
C ILE A 343 7.24 -23.78 -14.72
N LEU A 344 7.06 -24.09 -16.01
CA LEU A 344 6.50 -25.37 -16.42
C LEU A 344 7.40 -26.54 -16.00
N GLN A 345 8.70 -26.43 -16.25
CA GLN A 345 9.66 -27.47 -15.88
C GLN A 345 9.62 -27.76 -14.38
N GLN A 346 9.62 -26.73 -13.53
CA GLN A 346 9.53 -26.93 -12.08
C GLN A 346 8.21 -27.59 -11.66
N ILE A 347 7.09 -27.21 -12.28
CA ILE A 347 5.79 -27.83 -11.99
C ILE A 347 5.81 -29.31 -12.38
N GLU A 348 6.38 -29.64 -13.54
CA GLU A 348 6.53 -31.01 -14.02
C GLU A 348 7.44 -31.83 -13.10
N ASP A 349 8.58 -31.28 -12.66
CA ASP A 349 9.51 -31.92 -11.73
C ASP A 349 8.88 -32.14 -10.34
N CYS A 350 8.01 -31.22 -9.90
CA CYS A 350 7.30 -31.30 -8.62
C CYS A 350 6.01 -32.16 -8.68
N SER A 351 5.58 -32.59 -9.88
CA SER A 351 4.30 -33.30 -10.10
C SER A 351 4.25 -34.71 -9.49
N PHE A 352 5.36 -35.21 -8.93
CA PHE A 352 5.43 -36.45 -8.14
C PHE A 352 5.04 -36.28 -6.67
N SER A 353 4.89 -35.05 -6.17
CA SER A 353 4.45 -34.79 -4.80
C SER A 353 2.95 -34.43 -4.77
N ILE A 354 2.26 -34.88 -3.72
CA ILE A 354 0.82 -34.63 -3.50
C ILE A 354 0.55 -33.12 -3.23
N ASP A 355 1.60 -32.34 -2.95
CA ASP A 355 1.53 -30.92 -2.63
C ASP A 355 1.85 -30.05 -3.86
N SER A 356 0.82 -29.76 -4.65
CA SER A 356 0.88 -29.03 -5.93
C SER A 356 1.07 -27.51 -5.79
N THR A 357 1.91 -27.04 -4.85
CA THR A 357 2.15 -25.59 -4.66
C THR A 357 3.55 -25.17 -5.10
N ALA A 358 3.63 -24.33 -6.14
CA ALA A 358 4.87 -23.78 -6.69
C ALA A 358 5.04 -22.29 -6.31
N PRO A 359 5.86 -21.95 -5.31
CA PRO A 359 6.17 -20.56 -5.00
C PRO A 359 7.23 -19.99 -5.95
N ILE A 360 6.94 -18.83 -6.55
CA ILE A 360 7.84 -18.08 -7.42
C ILE A 360 8.41 -16.89 -6.66
N PHE A 361 9.74 -16.85 -6.58
CA PHE A 361 10.49 -15.85 -5.84
C PHE A 361 11.12 -14.79 -6.75
N GLY A 362 11.30 -13.59 -6.19
CA GLY A 362 12.10 -12.54 -6.82
C GLY A 362 11.68 -11.14 -6.38
N VAL A 363 12.57 -10.17 -6.56
CA VAL A 363 12.34 -8.75 -6.21
C VAL A 363 11.29 -8.08 -7.08
N SER A 364 10.79 -6.93 -6.61
CA SER A 364 9.89 -6.10 -7.41
C SER A 364 10.59 -5.68 -8.70
N GLY A 365 9.93 -5.89 -9.83
CA GLY A 365 10.48 -5.60 -11.15
C GLY A 365 11.33 -6.70 -11.78
N CYS A 366 11.50 -7.89 -11.22
CA CYS A 366 12.27 -8.94 -11.93
C CYS A 366 11.49 -9.67 -13.05
N GLY A 367 10.19 -9.39 -13.24
CA GLY A 367 9.39 -9.97 -14.33
C GLY A 367 8.37 -11.06 -13.92
N LYS A 368 8.17 -11.28 -12.61
CA LYS A 368 7.29 -12.36 -12.09
C LYS A 368 5.87 -12.32 -12.67
N THR A 369 5.20 -11.18 -12.55
CA THR A 369 3.85 -10.97 -13.07
C THR A 369 3.79 -11.22 -14.58
N ARG A 370 4.79 -10.76 -15.35
CA ARG A 370 4.86 -11.04 -16.79
C ARG A 370 4.97 -12.54 -17.06
N GLY A 371 5.88 -13.24 -16.37
CA GLY A 371 6.05 -14.68 -16.51
C GLY A 371 4.79 -15.49 -16.16
N LEU A 372 4.05 -15.06 -15.14
CA LEU A 372 2.76 -15.65 -14.78
C LEU A 372 1.69 -15.45 -15.86
N ILE A 373 1.63 -14.25 -16.47
CA ILE A 373 0.70 -13.95 -17.56
C ILE A 373 1.08 -14.74 -18.82
N GLU A 374 2.36 -14.86 -19.14
CA GLU A 374 2.85 -15.71 -20.24
C GLU A 374 2.49 -17.17 -20.01
N LEU A 375 2.71 -17.68 -18.80
CA LEU A 375 2.36 -19.04 -18.42
C LEU A 375 0.86 -19.31 -18.59
N LEU A 376 0.00 -18.43 -18.08
CA LEU A 376 -1.45 -18.57 -18.23
C LEU A 376 -1.94 -18.33 -19.67
N SER A 377 -1.16 -17.63 -20.49
CA SER A 377 -1.43 -17.55 -21.93
C SER A 377 -1.15 -18.89 -22.64
N ARG A 378 -0.25 -19.72 -22.09
CA ARG A 378 0.14 -21.05 -22.62
C ARG A 378 -0.58 -22.23 -21.95
N ARG A 379 -1.26 -22.00 -20.83
CA ARG A 379 -1.97 -23.02 -20.04
C ARG A 379 -3.22 -22.42 -19.43
N TRP A 380 -4.30 -23.17 -19.44
CA TRP A 380 -5.54 -22.72 -18.81
C TRP A 380 -5.40 -22.63 -17.29
N GLY A 381 -5.98 -21.58 -16.71
CA GLY A 381 -5.93 -21.37 -15.27
C GLY A 381 -6.60 -20.09 -14.81
N PHE A 382 -6.55 -19.86 -13.51
CA PHE A 382 -7.15 -18.71 -12.84
C PHE A 382 -6.08 -17.76 -12.33
N TYR A 383 -6.25 -16.46 -12.60
CA TYR A 383 -5.35 -15.41 -12.11
C TYR A 383 -6.03 -14.59 -11.03
N PHE A 384 -5.41 -14.53 -9.86
CA PHE A 384 -5.81 -13.70 -8.74
C PHE A 384 -4.66 -12.78 -8.33
N ASN A 385 -4.94 -11.50 -8.14
CA ASN A 385 -3.98 -10.53 -7.61
C ASN A 385 -4.44 -10.06 -6.24
N ALA A 386 -3.57 -10.16 -5.23
CA ALA A 386 -3.88 -9.70 -3.88
C ALA A 386 -3.74 -8.17 -3.72
N SER A 387 -3.13 -7.49 -4.68
CA SER A 387 -2.98 -6.03 -4.71
C SER A 387 -4.23 -5.38 -5.32
N GLY A 388 -4.98 -4.62 -4.52
CA GLY A 388 -6.21 -3.94 -4.98
C GLY A 388 -5.99 -2.67 -5.84
N ASN A 389 -4.74 -2.28 -6.09
CA ASN A 389 -4.42 -1.06 -6.86
C ASN A 389 -3.72 -1.39 -8.19
N ASP A 390 -3.79 -2.64 -8.65
CA ASP A 390 -2.97 -3.16 -9.74
C ASP A 390 -3.79 -4.04 -10.71
N LEU A 391 -3.16 -4.97 -11.43
CA LEU A 391 -3.82 -5.90 -12.34
C LEU A 391 -4.80 -6.81 -11.60
N GLY A 392 -5.75 -7.40 -12.32
CA GLY A 392 -6.67 -8.39 -11.79
C GLY A 392 -8.08 -7.86 -11.57
N SER A 393 -8.95 -8.75 -11.10
CA SER A 393 -10.33 -8.43 -10.72
C SER A 393 -10.40 -8.08 -9.23
N ASP A 394 -11.44 -7.36 -8.84
CA ASP A 394 -11.67 -6.95 -7.46
C ASP A 394 -12.12 -8.10 -6.55
N ASP A 395 -12.46 -9.27 -7.10
CA ASP A 395 -12.98 -10.42 -6.36
C ASP A 395 -12.08 -10.88 -5.20
N LEU A 396 -10.77 -11.04 -5.40
CA LEU A 396 -9.84 -11.38 -4.31
C LEU A 396 -9.72 -10.25 -3.29
N THR A 397 -9.72 -8.98 -3.72
CA THR A 397 -9.71 -7.82 -2.82
C THR A 397 -10.99 -7.74 -2.00
N ALA A 398 -12.14 -8.10 -2.58
CA ALA A 398 -13.42 -8.21 -1.90
C ALA A 398 -13.40 -9.36 -0.88
N LEU A 399 -12.81 -10.51 -1.20
CA LEU A 399 -12.57 -11.60 -0.25
C LEU A 399 -11.73 -11.12 0.93
N ILE A 400 -10.57 -10.49 0.67
CA ILE A 400 -9.67 -9.94 1.70
C ILE A 400 -10.43 -9.01 2.63
N SER A 401 -11.22 -8.10 2.06
CA SER A 401 -12.03 -7.13 2.82
C SER A 401 -13.08 -7.83 3.68
N HIS A 402 -13.77 -8.82 3.12
CA HIS A 402 -14.82 -9.56 3.80
C HIS A 402 -14.28 -10.41 4.96
N VAL A 403 -13.18 -11.13 4.77
CA VAL A 403 -12.51 -11.87 5.84
C VAL A 403 -12.03 -10.92 6.92
N ARG A 404 -11.42 -9.78 6.54
CA ARG A 404 -10.93 -8.78 7.49
C ARG A 404 -12.05 -8.24 8.39
N MET A 405 -13.24 -8.00 7.85
CA MET A 405 -14.39 -7.51 8.63
C MET A 405 -14.94 -8.53 9.64
N ARG A 406 -14.69 -9.82 9.42
CA ARG A 406 -15.22 -10.92 10.26
C ARG A 406 -14.15 -11.60 11.10
N LEU A 407 -12.92 -11.10 11.06
CA LEU A 407 -11.78 -11.73 11.72
C LEU A 407 -11.92 -11.65 13.25
N GLY A 408 -12.10 -12.81 13.88
CA GLY A 408 -12.26 -12.96 15.32
C GLY A 408 -11.00 -13.45 16.05
N GLN A 409 -11.19 -13.85 17.31
CA GLN A 409 -10.16 -14.54 18.10
C GLN A 409 -10.13 -16.05 17.82
N ASP A 410 -11.27 -16.62 17.41
CA ASP A 410 -11.36 -18.05 17.10
C ASP A 410 -10.70 -18.36 15.76
N GLN A 411 -9.52 -18.96 15.83
CA GLN A 411 -8.74 -19.32 14.66
C GLN A 411 -9.45 -20.36 13.79
N ARG A 412 -10.25 -21.28 14.37
CA ARG A 412 -10.97 -22.31 13.60
C ARG A 412 -12.10 -21.70 12.79
N GLU A 413 -12.83 -20.78 13.40
CA GLU A 413 -13.90 -20.06 12.70
C GLU A 413 -13.33 -19.17 11.60
N ASN A 414 -12.22 -18.47 11.86
CA ASN A 414 -11.54 -17.66 10.85
C ASN A 414 -11.08 -18.51 9.64
N ASP A 415 -10.50 -19.68 9.89
CA ASP A 415 -10.11 -20.65 8.88
C ASP A 415 -11.31 -21.13 8.05
N HIS A 416 -12.41 -21.50 8.73
CA HIS A 416 -13.64 -21.96 8.12
C HIS A 416 -14.27 -20.88 7.21
N GLN A 417 -14.42 -19.66 7.71
CA GLN A 417 -14.94 -18.53 6.94
C GLN A 417 -14.06 -18.24 5.72
N ALA A 418 -12.73 -18.21 5.89
CA ALA A 418 -11.82 -17.98 4.77
C ALA A 418 -11.97 -19.05 3.68
N ARG A 419 -12.01 -20.35 4.04
CA ARG A 419 -12.22 -21.44 3.07
C ARG A 419 -13.56 -21.34 2.34
N MET A 420 -14.64 -21.04 3.07
CA MET A 420 -15.97 -20.85 2.47
C MET A 420 -15.98 -19.77 1.39
N ILE A 421 -15.31 -18.65 1.64
CA ILE A 421 -15.24 -17.54 0.68
C ILE A 421 -14.32 -17.90 -0.50
N VAL A 422 -13.25 -18.67 -0.28
CA VAL A 422 -12.38 -19.20 -1.36
C VAL A 422 -13.16 -20.11 -2.31
N TYR A 423 -14.05 -20.95 -1.78
CA TYR A 423 -14.90 -21.80 -2.62
C TYR A 423 -15.83 -20.94 -3.51
N LEU A 424 -16.43 -19.87 -2.96
CA LEU A 424 -17.22 -18.93 -3.77
C LEU A 424 -16.39 -18.17 -4.80
N LEU A 425 -15.15 -17.80 -4.45
CA LEU A 425 -14.21 -17.15 -5.35
C LEU A 425 -13.93 -18.04 -6.56
N LEU A 426 -13.56 -19.30 -6.34
CA LEU A 426 -13.34 -20.27 -7.41
C LEU A 426 -14.61 -20.56 -8.20
N LEU A 427 -15.74 -20.77 -7.51
CA LEU A 427 -17.03 -21.00 -8.15
C LEU A 427 -17.42 -19.86 -9.10
N SER A 428 -17.15 -18.60 -8.72
CA SER A 428 -17.41 -17.44 -9.59
C SER A 428 -16.57 -17.49 -10.87
N ARG A 429 -15.28 -17.84 -10.79
CA ARG A 429 -14.41 -18.00 -11.96
C ARG A 429 -14.83 -19.17 -12.84
N LEU A 430 -15.21 -20.29 -12.23
CA LEU A 430 -15.71 -21.47 -12.94
C LEU A 430 -16.97 -21.13 -13.73
N LYS A 431 -17.95 -20.47 -13.11
CA LYS A 431 -19.21 -20.12 -13.78
C LYS A 431 -19.01 -19.15 -14.96
N VAL A 432 -18.12 -18.16 -14.83
CA VAL A 432 -17.79 -17.28 -15.97
C VAL A 432 -17.10 -18.07 -17.08
N LEU A 433 -16.15 -18.95 -16.75
CA LEU A 433 -15.47 -19.78 -17.75
C LEU A 433 -16.44 -20.72 -18.47
N GLN A 434 -17.30 -21.42 -17.73
CA GLN A 434 -18.35 -22.28 -18.28
C GLN A 434 -19.26 -21.51 -19.25
N HIS A 435 -19.67 -20.27 -18.90
CA HIS A 435 -20.49 -19.44 -19.78
C HIS A 435 -19.75 -19.09 -21.06
N CYS A 436 -18.48 -18.68 -20.97
CA CYS A 436 -17.63 -18.42 -22.15
C CYS A 436 -17.48 -19.66 -23.04
N LEU A 437 -17.35 -20.84 -22.43
CA LEU A 437 -17.26 -22.13 -23.12
C LEU A 437 -18.62 -22.64 -23.64
N SER A 438 -19.73 -21.97 -23.35
CA SER A 438 -21.05 -22.36 -23.86
C SER A 438 -21.38 -21.73 -25.22
N PHE A 439 -20.76 -20.60 -25.56
CA PHE A 439 -21.05 -19.89 -26.81
C PHE A 439 -20.69 -20.71 -28.06
N PRO A 440 -21.43 -20.53 -29.17
CA PRO A 440 -21.08 -21.11 -30.47
C PRO A 440 -19.79 -20.48 -31.03
N ASP A 441 -19.10 -21.20 -31.92
CA ASP A 441 -17.86 -20.76 -32.58
C ASP A 441 -16.69 -20.36 -31.66
N ARG A 442 -16.83 -20.58 -30.33
CA ARG A 442 -15.80 -20.32 -29.32
C ARG A 442 -14.44 -20.91 -29.66
N SER A 443 -14.39 -22.07 -30.33
CA SER A 443 -13.16 -22.78 -30.67
C SER A 443 -12.32 -22.06 -31.72
N LYS A 444 -12.85 -21.03 -32.40
CA LYS A 444 -12.15 -20.22 -33.40
C LYS A 444 -11.42 -19.01 -32.83
N THR A 445 -11.77 -18.55 -31.63
CA THR A 445 -11.27 -17.26 -31.12
C THR A 445 -10.94 -17.28 -29.64
N PHE A 446 -11.58 -18.13 -28.82
CA PHE A 446 -11.39 -18.12 -27.37
C PHE A 446 -10.22 -19.03 -26.94
N THR A 447 -9.08 -18.40 -26.67
CA THR A 447 -7.83 -19.03 -26.23
C THR A 447 -7.54 -18.81 -24.74
N SER A 448 -6.58 -19.56 -24.19
CA SER A 448 -6.04 -19.33 -22.84
C SER A 448 -5.45 -17.92 -22.69
N ALA A 449 -4.87 -17.35 -23.76
CA ALA A 449 -4.39 -15.97 -23.77
C ALA A 449 -5.55 -14.96 -23.61
N ARG A 450 -6.66 -15.11 -24.37
CA ARG A 450 -7.85 -14.26 -24.18
C ARG A 450 -8.45 -14.41 -22.79
N TRP A 451 -8.54 -15.64 -22.30
CA TRP A 451 -9.00 -15.92 -20.94
C TRP A 451 -8.13 -15.24 -19.87
N THR A 452 -6.81 -15.28 -20.02
CA THR A 452 -5.86 -14.60 -19.12
C THR A 452 -6.03 -13.08 -19.15
N ILE A 453 -6.21 -12.51 -20.34
CA ILE A 453 -6.44 -11.07 -20.51
C ILE A 453 -7.73 -10.62 -19.80
N LEU A 454 -8.81 -11.39 -19.94
CA LEU A 454 -10.09 -11.09 -19.28
C LEU A 454 -9.91 -11.00 -17.76
N GLN A 455 -9.10 -11.89 -17.18
CA GLN A 455 -8.87 -11.96 -15.72
C GLN A 455 -7.87 -10.91 -15.20
N THR A 456 -6.87 -10.55 -15.99
CA THR A 456 -5.78 -9.63 -15.60
C THR A 456 -6.14 -8.17 -15.84
N CYS A 457 -7.03 -7.88 -16.80
CA CYS A 457 -7.43 -6.52 -17.19
C CYS A 457 -8.96 -6.31 -17.25
N PRO A 458 -9.77 -6.79 -16.28
CA PRO A 458 -11.23 -6.66 -16.35
C PRO A 458 -11.69 -5.19 -16.44
N HIS A 459 -10.94 -4.28 -15.81
CA HIS A 459 -11.20 -2.83 -15.83
C HIS A 459 -11.04 -2.21 -17.23
N VAL A 460 -10.20 -2.76 -18.11
CA VAL A 460 -10.02 -2.26 -19.48
C VAL A 460 -11.30 -2.41 -20.30
N PHE A 461 -12.06 -3.46 -20.03
CA PHE A 461 -13.35 -3.72 -20.67
C PHE A 461 -14.51 -2.95 -20.03
N GLY A 462 -14.24 -2.15 -18.97
CA GLY A 462 -15.27 -1.46 -18.20
C GLY A 462 -16.20 -2.40 -17.43
N ASN A 463 -15.89 -3.70 -17.36
CA ASN A 463 -16.78 -4.72 -16.82
C ASN A 463 -16.00 -5.82 -16.09
N ASP A 464 -15.85 -5.67 -14.77
CA ASP A 464 -15.34 -6.73 -13.90
C ASP A 464 -16.43 -7.77 -13.61
N VAL A 465 -16.63 -8.69 -14.56
CA VAL A 465 -17.62 -9.77 -14.46
C VAL A 465 -17.35 -10.70 -13.28
N PHE A 466 -16.09 -10.87 -12.88
CA PHE A 466 -15.69 -11.77 -11.80
C PHE A 466 -16.01 -11.17 -10.44
N GLY A 467 -15.56 -9.95 -10.18
CA GLY A 467 -15.91 -9.20 -8.98
C GLY A 467 -17.41 -8.99 -8.85
N GLN A 468 -18.13 -8.82 -9.97
CA GLN A 468 -19.59 -8.70 -9.98
C GLN A 468 -20.33 -10.00 -9.63
N LEU A 469 -19.90 -11.14 -10.17
CA LEU A 469 -20.52 -12.43 -9.85
C LEU A 469 -20.18 -12.86 -8.42
N PHE A 470 -18.91 -12.72 -8.02
CA PHE A 470 -18.47 -13.02 -6.66
C PHE A 470 -19.27 -12.26 -5.60
N ARG A 471 -19.49 -10.96 -5.78
CA ARG A 471 -20.33 -10.14 -4.87
C ARG A 471 -21.78 -10.61 -4.82
N ARG A 472 -22.32 -11.18 -5.90
CA ARG A 472 -23.66 -11.78 -5.94
C ARG A 472 -23.72 -13.15 -5.28
N PHE A 473 -22.60 -13.86 -5.17
CA PHE A 473 -22.50 -15.11 -4.42
C PHE A 473 -22.26 -14.91 -2.92
N LEU A 474 -21.66 -13.79 -2.47
CA LEU A 474 -21.44 -13.53 -1.04
C LEU A 474 -22.69 -13.71 -0.14
N PRO A 475 -23.91 -13.28 -0.55
CA PRO A 475 -25.13 -13.51 0.23
C PRO A 475 -25.51 -14.99 0.40
N LEU A 476 -24.95 -15.91 -0.40
CA LEU A 476 -25.17 -17.35 -0.25
C LEU A 476 -24.50 -17.92 1.00
N LEU A 477 -23.55 -17.18 1.61
CA LEU A 477 -22.95 -17.54 2.89
C LEU A 477 -23.93 -17.29 4.04
N THR A 478 -24.91 -18.18 4.18
CA THR A 478 -25.84 -18.18 5.32
C THR A 478 -25.20 -18.87 6.53
N PRO A 479 -25.63 -18.53 7.77
CA PRO A 479 -25.15 -19.22 8.97
C PRO A 479 -25.44 -20.73 9.00
N THR A 480 -26.37 -21.20 8.17
CA THR A 480 -26.76 -22.61 8.08
C THR A 480 -25.96 -23.39 7.04
N LEU A 481 -25.24 -22.70 6.15
CA LEU A 481 -24.47 -23.33 5.08
C LEU A 481 -23.22 -24.00 5.67
N ARG A 482 -23.03 -25.29 5.34
CA ARG A 482 -21.88 -26.08 5.81
C ARG A 482 -20.79 -26.16 4.74
N GLU A 483 -19.54 -26.12 5.20
CA GLU A 483 -18.36 -26.16 4.35
C GLU A 483 -18.26 -27.37 3.40
N PRO A 484 -18.48 -28.61 3.85
CA PRO A 484 -18.38 -29.76 2.95
C PRO A 484 -19.37 -29.71 1.78
N TYR A 485 -20.52 -29.04 1.96
CA TYR A 485 -21.53 -28.93 0.92
C TYR A 485 -21.11 -27.95 -0.17
N LEU A 486 -20.64 -26.75 0.22
CA LEU A 486 -20.11 -25.78 -0.74
C LEU A 486 -18.83 -26.29 -1.43
N GLN A 487 -17.97 -26.98 -0.68
CA GLN A 487 -16.80 -27.66 -1.24
C GLN A 487 -17.22 -28.65 -2.33
N LYS A 488 -18.20 -29.52 -2.05
CA LYS A 488 -18.69 -30.52 -3.01
C LYS A 488 -19.29 -29.88 -4.27
N VAL A 489 -20.11 -28.85 -4.11
CA VAL A 489 -20.66 -28.11 -5.27
C VAL A 489 -19.54 -27.49 -6.11
N THR A 490 -18.52 -26.91 -5.47
CA THR A 490 -17.38 -26.33 -6.19
C THR A 490 -16.57 -27.40 -6.93
N GLN A 491 -16.39 -28.59 -6.33
CA GLN A 491 -15.75 -29.74 -6.99
C GLN A 491 -16.55 -30.24 -8.20
N ASP A 492 -17.87 -30.34 -8.07
CA ASP A 492 -18.74 -30.79 -9.16
C ASP A 492 -18.70 -29.79 -10.34
N GLU A 493 -18.69 -28.49 -10.05
CA GLU A 493 -18.57 -27.43 -11.06
C GLU A 493 -17.17 -27.37 -11.70
N LEU A 494 -16.12 -27.70 -10.95
CA LEU A 494 -14.78 -27.87 -11.52
C LEU A 494 -14.78 -29.02 -12.53
N GLN A 495 -15.38 -30.16 -12.18
CA GLN A 495 -15.48 -31.31 -13.08
C GLN A 495 -16.26 -30.98 -14.36
N VAL A 496 -17.37 -30.24 -14.25
CA VAL A 496 -18.14 -29.76 -15.42
C VAL A 496 -17.27 -28.88 -16.32
N THR A 497 -16.48 -27.99 -15.72
CA THR A 497 -15.57 -27.09 -16.45
C THR A 497 -14.49 -27.87 -17.21
N GLU A 498 -13.87 -28.87 -16.57
CA GLU A 498 -12.89 -29.74 -17.23
C GLU A 498 -13.48 -30.49 -18.44
N CYS A 499 -14.72 -30.99 -18.33
CA CYS A 499 -15.43 -31.61 -19.45
C CYS A 499 -15.63 -30.62 -20.61
N LEU A 500 -16.13 -29.40 -20.32
CA LEU A 500 -16.34 -28.37 -21.34
C LEU A 500 -15.02 -27.94 -22.02
N MET A 501 -13.93 -27.87 -21.25
CA MET A 501 -12.60 -27.57 -21.77
C MET A 501 -12.04 -28.69 -22.64
N PHE A 502 -12.25 -29.95 -22.24
CA PHE A 502 -11.89 -31.11 -23.05
C PHE A 502 -12.65 -31.08 -24.39
N ASP A 503 -13.97 -30.85 -24.35
CA ASP A 503 -14.80 -30.74 -25.55
C ASP A 503 -14.37 -29.55 -26.44
N HIS A 504 -14.01 -28.42 -25.83
CA HIS A 504 -13.44 -27.26 -26.54
C HIS A 504 -12.13 -27.60 -27.25
N GLY A 505 -11.26 -28.40 -26.60
CA GLY A 505 -10.00 -28.86 -27.18
C GLY A 505 -10.16 -29.88 -28.32
N VAL A 506 -11.19 -30.73 -28.27
CA VAL A 506 -11.46 -31.77 -29.29
C VAL A 506 -12.21 -31.21 -30.50
N SER A 507 -13.04 -30.18 -30.32
CA SER A 507 -13.90 -29.60 -31.38
C SER A 507 -13.21 -28.53 -32.25
N GLY A 508 -11.93 -28.22 -32.02
CA GLY A 508 -11.21 -27.15 -32.72
C GLY A 508 -10.23 -27.66 -33.80
N GLU A 509 -10.38 -27.18 -35.04
CA GLU A 509 -9.41 -27.35 -36.13
C GLU A 509 -8.21 -26.36 -36.06
N GLY A 510 -7.96 -25.62 -34.96
CA GLY A 510 -6.84 -24.67 -35.01
C GLY A 510 -6.32 -23.94 -33.77
N LEU A 511 -6.87 -24.07 -32.56
CA LEU A 511 -6.43 -23.22 -31.44
C LEU A 511 -5.98 -23.98 -30.20
N ARG A 512 -4.68 -23.84 -29.90
CA ARG A 512 -3.98 -24.46 -28.76
C ARG A 512 -4.12 -23.57 -27.52
N PRO A 513 -3.72 -24.01 -26.32
CA PRO A 513 -3.45 -25.38 -25.94
C PRO A 513 -4.76 -26.14 -25.80
N ALA A 514 -4.85 -27.30 -26.45
CA ALA A 514 -5.91 -28.25 -26.16
C ALA A 514 -5.78 -28.71 -24.70
N PHE A 515 -6.90 -28.81 -23.99
CA PHE A 515 -6.92 -29.31 -22.62
C PHE A 515 -7.12 -30.82 -22.65
N THR A 516 -6.11 -31.57 -22.24
CA THR A 516 -6.08 -33.03 -22.20
C THR A 516 -6.45 -33.57 -20.82
N LYS A 517 -6.75 -34.86 -20.73
CA LYS A 517 -7.09 -35.51 -19.44
C LYS A 517 -5.93 -35.55 -18.44
N SER A 518 -4.70 -35.31 -18.89
CA SER A 518 -3.51 -35.19 -18.03
C SER A 518 -3.21 -33.75 -17.62
N ASP A 519 -3.85 -32.76 -18.23
CA ASP A 519 -3.60 -31.37 -17.92
C ASP A 519 -4.25 -30.97 -16.60
N LYS A 520 -3.54 -30.08 -15.89
CA LYS A 520 -3.96 -29.51 -14.61
C LYS A 520 -4.26 -28.04 -14.79
N LEU A 521 -5.35 -27.56 -14.19
CA LEU A 521 -5.64 -26.13 -14.17
C LEU A 521 -4.68 -25.41 -13.23
N LEU A 522 -4.12 -24.28 -13.68
CA LEU A 522 -3.26 -23.46 -12.85
C LEU A 522 -4.10 -22.51 -11.99
N VAL A 523 -3.71 -22.28 -10.75
CA VAL A 523 -4.31 -21.28 -9.85
C VAL A 523 -3.22 -20.35 -9.36
N VAL A 524 -3.14 -19.16 -9.93
CA VAL A 524 -2.10 -18.18 -9.66
C VAL A 524 -2.58 -17.15 -8.65
N PHE A 525 -1.84 -17.01 -7.54
CA PHE A 525 -1.95 -15.90 -6.60
C PHE A 525 -0.73 -14.98 -6.73
N ASP A 526 -0.89 -13.87 -7.42
CA ASP A 526 0.12 -12.81 -7.54
C ASP A 526 0.05 -11.84 -6.35
N GLU A 527 1.17 -11.22 -6.04
CA GLU A 527 1.40 -10.39 -4.84
C GLU A 527 0.96 -11.07 -3.52
N ALA A 528 1.10 -12.40 -3.45
CA ALA A 528 0.65 -13.26 -2.36
C ALA A 528 1.28 -12.93 -0.99
N GLN A 529 2.35 -12.14 -0.92
CA GLN A 529 2.85 -11.62 0.36
C GLN A 529 1.77 -10.87 1.15
N ILE A 530 0.82 -10.23 0.47
CA ILE A 530 -0.25 -9.45 1.12
C ILE A 530 -1.14 -10.41 1.92
N LEU A 531 -1.47 -11.56 1.33
CA LEU A 531 -2.18 -12.64 2.00
C LEU A 531 -1.32 -13.26 3.11
N GLY A 532 -0.02 -13.38 2.88
CA GLY A 532 0.97 -13.91 3.82
C GLY A 532 1.18 -13.05 5.06
N GLU A 533 0.94 -11.74 4.97
CA GLU A 533 1.05 -10.76 6.05
C GLU A 533 -0.29 -10.49 6.75
N MET A 534 -1.42 -10.83 6.11
CA MET A 534 -2.74 -10.55 6.66
C MET A 534 -3.11 -11.51 7.80
N GLY A 535 -3.48 -10.95 8.95
CA GLY A 535 -4.07 -11.70 10.06
C GLY A 535 -3.12 -12.74 10.66
N ILE A 536 -1.81 -12.46 10.69
CA ILE A 536 -0.82 -13.32 11.36
C ILE A 536 -1.28 -13.65 12.78
N GLY A 537 -1.24 -14.93 13.14
CA GLY A 537 -1.69 -15.44 14.45
C GLY A 537 -3.22 -15.54 14.61
N ARG A 538 -4.00 -15.24 13.56
CA ARG A 538 -5.47 -15.33 13.57
C ARG A 538 -6.02 -16.58 12.89
N PHE A 539 -5.15 -17.40 12.30
CA PHE A 539 -5.50 -18.63 11.60
C PHE A 539 -4.76 -19.82 12.20
N LEU A 540 -5.29 -21.03 12.05
CA LEU A 540 -4.76 -22.22 12.75
C LEU A 540 -3.37 -22.61 12.26
N THR A 541 -2.50 -22.99 13.19
CA THR A 541 -1.23 -23.66 12.87
C THR A 541 -1.41 -25.18 12.90
N MET A 542 -1.14 -25.86 11.79
CA MET A 542 -1.14 -27.34 11.73
C MET A 542 0.09 -27.95 12.42
N ASP A 543 1.12 -27.15 12.71
CA ASP A 543 2.35 -27.56 13.37
C ASP A 543 2.52 -26.78 14.69
N ARG A 544 2.62 -27.48 15.81
CA ARG A 544 2.71 -26.84 17.14
C ARG A 544 4.10 -26.26 17.43
N ASP A 545 5.10 -26.64 16.63
CA ASP A 545 6.50 -26.29 16.86
C ASP A 545 6.95 -25.03 16.09
N LEU A 546 6.08 -24.45 15.26
CA LEU A 546 6.34 -23.23 14.47
C LEU A 546 5.49 -22.05 14.98
N GLU A 547 6.00 -21.31 15.97
CA GLU A 547 5.49 -19.98 16.35
C GLU A 547 6.16 -18.87 15.51
N PRO A 548 5.45 -17.80 15.08
CA PRO A 548 4.07 -17.43 15.41
C PRO A 548 3.08 -17.73 14.26
N GLY A 549 1.79 -17.88 14.63
CA GLY A 549 0.73 -18.54 13.85
C GLY A 549 0.41 -18.06 12.42
N LYS A 550 -0.37 -18.87 11.70
CA LYS A 550 -0.63 -18.74 10.26
C LYS A 550 -1.39 -17.45 9.89
N SER A 551 -1.23 -17.03 8.65
CA SER A 551 -1.90 -15.87 8.02
C SER A 551 -3.00 -16.32 7.04
N LEU A 552 -3.74 -15.37 6.47
CA LEU A 552 -4.85 -15.63 5.54
C LEU A 552 -4.46 -16.52 4.36
N LEU A 553 -3.20 -16.46 3.92
CA LEU A 553 -2.70 -17.30 2.84
C LEU A 553 -2.91 -18.80 3.11
N SER A 554 -2.80 -19.25 4.37
CA SER A 554 -2.94 -20.67 4.70
C SER A 554 -4.33 -21.23 4.39
N PRO A 555 -5.43 -20.72 4.97
CA PRO A 555 -6.75 -21.25 4.66
C PRO A 555 -7.14 -21.05 3.19
N ILE A 556 -6.60 -20.03 2.49
CA ILE A 556 -6.79 -19.90 1.03
C ILE A 556 -6.23 -21.12 0.30
N LEU A 557 -4.97 -21.46 0.55
CA LEU A 557 -4.31 -22.58 -0.13
C LEU A 557 -4.93 -23.91 0.25
N THR A 558 -5.23 -24.11 1.53
CA THR A 558 -5.94 -25.30 1.99
C THR A 558 -7.28 -25.43 1.29
N GLY A 559 -8.05 -24.35 1.12
CA GLY A 559 -9.31 -24.38 0.37
C GLY A 559 -9.14 -24.80 -1.11
N VAL A 560 -8.11 -24.29 -1.79
CA VAL A 560 -7.85 -24.70 -3.18
C VAL A 560 -7.42 -26.18 -3.25
N GLN A 561 -6.59 -26.63 -2.31
CA GLN A 561 -6.10 -28.01 -2.24
C GLN A 561 -7.22 -29.00 -1.90
N THR A 562 -8.15 -28.67 -1.00
CA THR A 562 -9.29 -29.55 -0.66
C THR A 562 -10.28 -29.73 -1.81
N ILE A 563 -10.30 -28.83 -2.79
CA ILE A 563 -11.05 -29.04 -4.03
C ILE A 563 -10.34 -30.09 -4.91
N SER A 564 -9.00 -30.15 -4.86
CA SER A 564 -8.17 -31.05 -5.67
C SER A 564 -7.97 -32.46 -5.08
N SER A 565 -8.49 -32.76 -3.89
CA SER A 565 -8.20 -34.01 -3.16
C SER A 565 -8.87 -35.27 -3.73
N ASN A 566 -9.67 -35.16 -4.80
CA ASN A 566 -10.16 -36.32 -5.54
C ASN A 566 -9.21 -36.60 -6.70
N PHE A 567 -8.69 -37.83 -6.84
CA PHE A 567 -7.67 -38.28 -7.81
C PHE A 567 -7.87 -37.90 -9.30
N ARG A 568 -8.98 -37.27 -9.68
CA ARG A 568 -9.27 -36.79 -11.03
C ARG A 568 -9.25 -35.26 -11.19
N LEU A 569 -9.41 -34.49 -10.11
CA LEU A 569 -9.47 -33.03 -10.15
C LEU A 569 -8.13 -32.48 -9.68
N SER A 570 -7.33 -31.86 -10.55
CA SER A 570 -6.00 -31.40 -10.14
C SER A 570 -5.78 -29.93 -10.47
N LEU A 571 -5.71 -29.12 -9.40
CA LEU A 571 -5.28 -27.73 -9.45
C LEU A 571 -3.81 -27.66 -9.05
N ASN A 572 -3.02 -26.92 -9.83
CA ASN A 572 -1.65 -26.56 -9.47
C ASN A 572 -1.65 -25.12 -9.00
N VAL A 573 -1.29 -24.91 -7.72
CA VAL A 573 -1.29 -23.59 -7.12
C VAL A 573 0.06 -22.93 -7.29
N ILE A 574 0.09 -21.71 -7.79
CA ILE A 574 1.30 -20.91 -7.97
C ILE A 574 1.15 -19.66 -7.13
N THR A 575 2.15 -19.36 -6.31
CA THR A 575 2.16 -18.11 -5.52
C THR A 575 3.34 -17.27 -5.95
N SER A 576 3.16 -15.95 -6.07
CA SER A 576 4.25 -15.03 -6.39
C SER A 576 4.17 -13.75 -5.58
N GLY A 577 5.30 -13.07 -5.39
CA GLY A 577 5.32 -11.87 -4.58
C GLY A 577 6.71 -11.33 -4.27
N SER A 578 6.86 -10.01 -4.33
CA SER A 578 8.16 -9.34 -4.19
C SER A 578 8.76 -9.37 -2.78
N LYS A 579 8.00 -9.91 -1.82
CA LYS A 579 8.30 -9.96 -0.39
C LYS A 579 8.00 -11.32 0.22
N LEU A 580 7.73 -12.34 -0.58
CA LEU A 580 7.65 -13.72 -0.11
C LEU A 580 9.02 -14.13 0.43
N SER A 581 9.08 -14.64 1.67
CA SER A 581 10.33 -15.12 2.27
C SER A 581 10.37 -16.65 2.28
N ILE A 582 11.55 -17.22 2.48
CA ILE A 582 11.71 -18.67 2.70
C ILE A 582 10.88 -19.14 3.91
N HIS A 583 10.61 -18.27 4.88
CA HIS A 583 9.70 -18.55 6.01
C HIS A 583 8.24 -18.58 5.57
N THR A 584 7.83 -17.72 4.63
CA THR A 584 6.52 -17.85 3.99
C THR A 584 6.43 -19.19 3.28
N SER A 585 7.47 -19.65 2.56
CA SER A 585 7.49 -20.99 1.96
C SER A 585 7.51 -22.15 2.94
N LYS A 586 8.25 -22.06 4.06
CA LYS A 586 8.15 -23.06 5.14
C LYS A 586 6.70 -23.17 5.66
N ARG A 587 5.98 -22.03 5.74
CA ARG A 587 4.55 -22.00 6.11
C ARG A 587 3.63 -22.56 5.00
N LEU A 588 3.97 -22.36 3.72
CA LEU A 588 3.27 -22.93 2.56
C LEU A 588 3.41 -24.46 2.53
N LEU A 589 4.63 -24.97 2.71
CA LEU A 589 4.94 -26.40 2.75
C LEU A 589 4.36 -27.10 4.00
N ALA A 590 4.22 -26.39 5.12
CA ALA A 590 3.53 -26.88 6.32
C ALA A 590 1.99 -26.70 6.27
N ALA A 591 1.45 -26.14 5.18
CA ALA A 591 0.01 -26.07 4.93
C ALA A 591 -0.49 -27.22 4.03
N GLY A 592 0.38 -27.75 3.16
CA GLY A 592 0.24 -29.09 2.57
C GLY A 592 0.65 -30.15 3.59
N ALA A 593 -0.05 -31.28 3.66
CA ALA A 593 0.16 -32.23 4.75
C ALA A 593 1.35 -33.17 4.49
N ALA A 594 2.24 -33.26 5.48
CA ALA A 594 3.00 -34.46 5.88
C ALA A 594 4.27 -34.90 5.14
N VAL A 595 5.18 -33.99 4.74
CA VAL A 595 6.58 -34.40 4.51
C VAL A 595 7.59 -33.57 5.30
N LYS A 596 8.18 -34.21 6.33
CA LYS A 596 9.39 -33.74 7.01
C LYS A 596 10.57 -33.81 6.04
N TYR A 597 10.81 -32.74 5.28
CA TYR A 597 12.04 -32.62 4.52
C TYR A 597 13.15 -32.04 5.40
N HIS A 598 14.02 -32.93 5.91
CA HIS A 598 15.38 -32.58 6.31
C HIS A 598 16.25 -32.34 5.07
N LEU A 599 15.90 -31.31 4.28
CA LEU A 599 16.73 -30.85 3.16
C LEU A 599 17.66 -29.74 3.65
N SER A 600 18.90 -29.74 3.16
CA SER A 600 19.85 -28.65 3.39
C SER A 600 19.35 -27.34 2.77
N PRO A 601 19.81 -26.15 3.23
CA PRO A 601 19.45 -24.86 2.63
C PRO A 601 19.71 -24.79 1.12
N ARG A 602 20.72 -25.53 0.62
CA ARG A 602 21.10 -25.60 -0.80
C ARG A 602 20.10 -26.43 -1.62
N GLU A 603 19.73 -27.61 -1.15
CA GLU A 603 18.70 -28.47 -1.81
C GLU A 603 17.29 -27.85 -1.73
N ARG A 604 17.04 -26.96 -0.76
CA ARG A 604 15.80 -26.16 -0.68
C ARG A 604 15.73 -25.07 -1.74
N LEU A 605 16.84 -24.69 -2.37
CA LEU A 605 16.92 -23.62 -3.36
C LEU A 605 16.83 -24.11 -4.81
N ASP A 606 17.07 -25.40 -5.05
CA ASP A 606 17.00 -26.04 -6.38
C ASP A 606 15.57 -26.10 -6.94
N GLY A 607 14.55 -25.87 -6.09
CA GLY A 607 13.13 -25.79 -6.47
C GLY A 607 12.60 -24.36 -6.65
N PHE A 608 13.43 -23.38 -7.05
CA PHE A 608 12.96 -22.01 -7.29
C PHE A 608 13.42 -21.49 -8.65
N ILE A 609 12.47 -20.99 -9.44
CA ILE A 609 12.77 -20.29 -10.70
C ILE A 609 13.13 -18.85 -10.40
N TYR A 610 14.36 -18.50 -10.76
CA TYR A 610 14.86 -17.15 -10.71
C TYR A 610 14.86 -16.57 -12.11
N LEU A 611 14.28 -15.39 -12.25
CA LEU A 611 14.25 -14.63 -13.49
C LEU A 611 15.63 -14.07 -13.81
N GLU A 612 16.14 -14.37 -15.01
CA GLU A 612 17.43 -13.86 -15.48
C GLU A 612 17.48 -12.32 -15.45
N LEU A 613 18.63 -11.79 -15.03
CA LEU A 613 18.89 -10.36 -15.02
C LEU A 613 19.05 -9.85 -16.46
N PRO A 614 18.54 -8.65 -16.79
CA PRO A 614 18.61 -8.15 -18.15
C PRO A 614 20.05 -7.78 -18.55
N CYS A 615 20.64 -8.53 -19.48
CA CYS A 615 21.84 -8.12 -20.24
C CYS A 615 21.43 -7.44 -21.56
N CYS A 616 22.36 -6.76 -22.25
CA CYS A 616 22.11 -6.12 -23.54
C CYS A 616 21.34 -7.04 -24.51
N GLU A 617 21.80 -8.29 -24.67
CA GLU A 617 21.13 -9.28 -25.53
C GLU A 617 19.67 -9.56 -25.14
N SER A 618 19.35 -9.55 -23.84
CA SER A 618 17.97 -9.78 -23.36
C SER A 618 17.06 -8.58 -23.65
N ILE A 619 17.60 -7.35 -23.59
CA ILE A 619 16.88 -6.12 -23.92
C ILE A 619 16.65 -6.07 -25.43
N GLU A 620 17.68 -6.40 -26.22
CA GLU A 620 17.58 -6.55 -27.68
C GLU A 620 16.52 -7.57 -28.07
N ARG A 621 16.52 -8.77 -27.44
CA ARG A 621 15.49 -9.79 -27.66
C ARG A 621 14.09 -9.29 -27.29
N TYR A 622 13.95 -8.52 -26.21
CA TYR A 622 12.67 -7.94 -25.81
C TYR A 622 12.17 -6.90 -26.83
N VAL A 623 13.05 -5.99 -27.29
CA VAL A 623 12.71 -4.98 -28.30
C VAL A 623 12.42 -5.62 -29.65
N ALA A 624 13.19 -6.64 -30.05
CA ALA A 624 12.92 -7.43 -31.25
C ALA A 624 11.55 -8.12 -31.16
N GLY A 625 11.20 -8.68 -30.00
CA GLY A 625 9.88 -9.24 -29.75
C GLY A 625 8.75 -8.22 -29.88
N LEU A 626 8.95 -6.98 -29.42
CA LEU A 626 7.99 -5.88 -29.63
C LEU A 626 7.87 -5.52 -31.11
N ARG A 627 9.00 -5.44 -31.82
CA ARG A 627 9.07 -5.15 -33.26
C ARG A 627 8.33 -6.19 -34.09
N ASP A 628 8.44 -7.46 -33.73
CA ASP A 628 7.78 -8.55 -34.45
C ASP A 628 6.25 -8.56 -34.26
N VAL A 629 5.73 -7.93 -33.21
CA VAL A 629 4.27 -7.79 -33.00
C VAL A 629 3.66 -6.70 -33.89
N LEU A 630 4.50 -5.80 -34.44
CA LEU A 630 4.06 -4.70 -35.29
C LEU A 630 3.75 -5.17 -36.71
N LYS A 631 2.53 -4.88 -37.18
CA LYS A 631 2.04 -5.31 -38.50
C LYS A 631 2.56 -4.48 -39.67
N THR A 632 2.97 -3.23 -39.44
CA THR A 632 3.38 -2.30 -40.51
C THR A 632 4.86 -1.97 -40.41
N GLU A 633 5.53 -1.88 -41.56
CA GLU A 633 6.94 -1.48 -41.61
C GLU A 633 7.15 -0.04 -41.10
N GLU A 634 6.15 0.83 -41.24
CA GLU A 634 6.24 2.19 -40.68
C GLU A 634 6.26 2.17 -39.14
N ALA A 635 5.39 1.36 -38.51
CA ALA A 635 5.42 1.20 -37.06
C ALA A 635 6.75 0.59 -36.57
N LYS A 636 7.30 -0.40 -37.31
CA LYS A 636 8.61 -0.98 -36.99
C LYS A 636 9.71 0.07 -37.05
N ARG A 637 9.75 0.87 -38.12
CA ARG A 637 10.71 1.98 -38.27
C ARG A 637 10.55 3.05 -37.18
N GLN A 638 9.32 3.36 -36.78
CA GLN A 638 9.07 4.29 -35.68
C GLN A 638 9.61 3.74 -34.36
N LEU A 639 9.40 2.45 -34.07
CA LEU A 639 9.99 1.80 -32.89
C LEU A 639 11.52 1.82 -32.93
N ASP A 640 12.12 1.48 -34.09
CA ASP A 640 13.56 1.47 -34.30
C ASP A 640 14.18 2.90 -34.11
N ARG A 641 13.45 3.96 -34.48
CA ARG A 641 13.86 5.36 -34.23
C ARG A 641 13.77 5.77 -32.76
N LEU A 642 12.77 5.27 -32.03
CA LEU A 642 12.58 5.59 -30.61
C LEU A 642 13.59 4.83 -29.73
N LEU A 643 13.95 3.61 -30.13
CA LEU A 643 14.87 2.73 -29.40
C LEU A 643 16.08 2.35 -30.27
N PRO A 644 16.95 3.31 -30.62
CA PRO A 644 18.15 3.03 -31.39
C PRO A 644 19.15 2.17 -30.58
N PRO A 645 20.15 1.54 -31.21
CA PRO A 645 21.14 0.68 -30.54
C PRO A 645 21.82 1.37 -29.34
N GLU A 646 22.12 2.66 -29.46
CA GLU A 646 22.73 3.46 -28.39
C GLU A 646 21.81 3.56 -27.16
N ALA A 647 20.48 3.61 -27.37
CA ALA A 647 19.51 3.60 -26.28
C ALA A 647 19.47 2.25 -25.57
N ILE A 648 19.54 1.14 -26.34
CA ILE A 648 19.56 -0.22 -25.80
C ILE A 648 20.83 -0.43 -24.97
N GLN A 649 21.98 -0.01 -25.50
CA GLN A 649 23.27 -0.07 -24.80
C GLN A 649 23.22 0.75 -23.51
N ALA A 650 22.76 2.01 -23.56
CA ALA A 650 22.63 2.86 -22.39
C ALA A 650 21.65 2.30 -21.34
N MET A 651 20.54 1.66 -21.75
CA MET A 651 19.64 0.97 -20.83
C MET A 651 20.33 -0.24 -20.19
N SER A 652 21.13 -1.00 -20.94
CA SER A 652 21.90 -2.13 -20.40
C SER A 652 22.93 -1.66 -19.37
N GLU A 653 23.70 -0.62 -19.68
CA GLU A 653 24.77 -0.09 -18.82
C GLU A 653 24.24 0.64 -17.58
N ARG A 654 23.12 1.38 -17.69
CA ARG A 654 22.61 2.21 -16.58
C ARG A 654 21.50 1.56 -15.78
N LEU A 655 20.72 0.67 -16.40
CA LEU A 655 19.54 0.03 -15.79
C LEU A 655 19.62 -1.50 -15.77
N GLY A 656 20.40 -2.10 -16.68
CA GLY A 656 20.50 -3.55 -16.88
C GLY A 656 21.15 -4.29 -15.72
N HIS A 657 22.02 -3.63 -14.97
CA HIS A 657 22.62 -4.20 -13.76
C HIS A 657 21.64 -4.35 -12.60
N VAL A 658 20.45 -3.72 -12.67
CA VAL A 658 19.53 -3.61 -11.54
C VAL A 658 18.39 -4.63 -11.63
N ARG A 659 17.40 -4.43 -12.53
CA ARG A 659 16.16 -5.26 -12.64
C ARG A 659 15.49 -5.07 -14.03
N LEU A 660 14.65 -6.02 -14.47
CA LEU A 660 13.89 -5.94 -15.74
C LEU A 660 12.81 -4.82 -15.76
N GLY A 661 12.23 -4.50 -14.61
CA GLY A 661 11.17 -3.52 -14.44
C GLY A 661 11.59 -2.09 -14.76
N PRO A 662 12.74 -1.61 -14.25
CA PRO A 662 13.37 -0.35 -14.66
C PRO A 662 13.60 -0.27 -16.17
N VAL A 663 14.18 -1.31 -16.79
CA VAL A 663 14.39 -1.34 -18.25
C VAL A 663 13.05 -1.26 -18.99
N SER A 664 12.08 -2.09 -18.62
CA SER A 664 10.75 -2.05 -19.23
C SER A 664 10.09 -0.69 -19.04
N ARG A 665 10.26 -0.04 -17.88
CA ARG A 665 9.74 1.31 -17.62
C ARG A 665 10.45 2.36 -18.47
N ALA A 666 11.76 2.27 -18.65
CA ALA A 666 12.50 3.18 -19.52
C ALA A 666 12.02 3.04 -20.96
N ILE A 667 11.90 1.82 -21.49
CA ILE A 667 11.28 1.55 -22.80
C ILE A 667 9.88 2.15 -22.88
N GLN A 668 9.08 1.96 -21.83
CA GLN A 668 7.71 2.47 -21.78
C GLN A 668 7.66 4.01 -21.84
N LYS A 669 8.55 4.68 -21.09
CA LYS A 669 8.68 6.13 -21.10
C LYS A 669 9.17 6.64 -22.44
N THR A 670 10.15 5.98 -23.05
CA THR A 670 10.65 6.34 -24.37
C THR A 670 9.52 6.35 -25.40
N ILE A 671 8.73 5.27 -25.44
CA ILE A 671 7.57 5.17 -26.34
C ILE A 671 6.52 6.23 -26.00
N ALA A 672 6.29 6.53 -24.72
CA ALA A 672 5.32 7.52 -24.29
C ALA A 672 5.74 8.97 -24.58
N PHE A 673 7.04 9.27 -24.58
CA PHE A 673 7.56 10.58 -24.94
C PHE A 673 7.45 10.86 -26.43
N ASP A 674 7.57 9.82 -27.28
CA ASP A 674 7.45 9.92 -28.74
C ASP A 674 8.33 11.03 -29.34
N ASP A 675 9.55 11.16 -28.80
CA ASP A 675 10.51 12.23 -29.14
C ASP A 675 11.86 11.63 -29.56
N PRO A 676 11.95 11.11 -30.79
CA PRO A 676 13.19 10.53 -31.30
C PRO A 676 14.26 11.60 -31.59
N GLU A 677 13.88 12.86 -31.83
CA GLU A 677 14.80 13.92 -32.25
C GLU A 677 15.53 14.58 -31.07
N ASN A 678 14.90 14.69 -29.90
CA ASN A 678 15.53 15.26 -28.69
C ASN A 678 15.95 14.19 -27.68
N GLU A 679 16.25 12.98 -28.16
CA GLU A 679 16.77 11.88 -27.33
C GLU A 679 15.84 11.57 -26.14
N GLY A 680 14.52 11.50 -26.38
CA GLY A 680 13.53 11.22 -25.33
C GLY A 680 13.83 9.93 -24.54
N TRP A 681 14.54 8.98 -25.15
CA TRP A 681 15.06 7.79 -24.47
C TRP A 681 16.10 8.10 -23.37
N ARG A 682 16.95 9.13 -23.52
CA ARG A 682 17.90 9.55 -22.47
C ARG A 682 17.15 10.08 -21.26
N ARG A 683 16.20 10.99 -21.49
CA ARG A 683 15.30 11.49 -20.45
C ARG A 683 14.56 10.34 -19.75
N ALA A 684 14.09 9.35 -20.50
CA ALA A 684 13.41 8.18 -19.95
C ALA A 684 14.32 7.36 -19.03
N ILE A 685 15.58 7.17 -19.39
CA ILE A 685 16.60 6.50 -18.57
C ILE A 685 16.90 7.34 -17.33
N ASP A 686 17.21 8.63 -17.49
CA ASP A 686 17.57 9.55 -16.39
C ASP A 686 16.46 9.60 -15.33
N GLU A 687 15.21 9.80 -15.76
CA GLU A 687 14.08 9.84 -14.84
C GLU A 687 13.78 8.47 -14.20
N THR A 688 14.18 7.37 -14.84
CA THR A 688 14.00 6.02 -14.26
C THR A 688 15.08 5.75 -13.22
N GLU A 689 16.33 6.02 -13.56
CA GLU A 689 17.50 5.85 -12.68
C GLU A 689 17.38 6.72 -11.42
N ALA A 690 17.07 8.01 -11.57
CA ALA A 690 16.87 8.92 -10.44
C ALA A 690 15.84 8.38 -9.44
N ARG A 691 14.78 7.71 -9.94
CA ARG A 691 13.74 7.12 -9.09
C ARG A 691 14.17 5.84 -8.39
N LEU A 692 15.20 5.14 -8.86
CA LEU A 692 15.67 3.90 -8.21
C LEU A 692 16.42 4.18 -6.92
N VAL A 693 17.15 5.29 -6.86
CA VAL A 693 18.07 5.59 -5.74
C VAL A 693 17.67 6.82 -4.92
N SER A 694 16.71 7.63 -5.39
CA SER A 694 16.27 8.84 -4.70
C SER A 694 15.46 8.56 -3.42
N LEU A 695 15.83 9.23 -2.32
CA LEU A 695 15.08 9.23 -1.06
C LEU A 695 13.68 9.84 -1.21
N ASP A 696 13.52 10.86 -2.05
CA ASP A 696 12.22 11.49 -2.33
C ASP A 696 11.23 10.51 -2.94
N HIS A 697 11.76 9.46 -3.58
CA HIS A 697 11.02 8.39 -4.24
C HIS A 697 10.97 7.08 -3.42
N GLN A 698 11.31 7.11 -2.12
CA GLN A 698 11.30 5.95 -1.21
C GLN A 698 9.95 5.22 -1.06
N ARG A 699 8.87 5.79 -1.60
CA ARG A 699 7.53 5.17 -1.59
C ARG A 699 7.30 4.23 -2.78
N TYR A 700 8.19 4.22 -3.78
CA TYR A 700 8.04 3.40 -4.98
C TYR A 700 8.58 1.97 -4.75
N PRO A 701 7.85 0.90 -5.12
CA PRO A 701 8.22 -0.49 -4.80
C PRO A 701 9.56 -0.98 -5.38
N GLU A 702 10.06 -0.31 -6.42
CA GLU A 702 11.30 -0.64 -7.12
C GLU A 702 12.49 0.22 -6.66
N ASN A 703 12.25 1.21 -5.79
CA ASN A 703 13.28 2.06 -5.22
C ASN A 703 14.06 1.34 -4.10
N LEU A 704 15.37 1.57 -4.04
CA LEU A 704 16.28 0.95 -3.09
C LEU A 704 15.95 1.31 -1.64
N CYS A 705 15.67 2.59 -1.34
CA CYS A 705 15.24 3.02 -0.01
C CYS A 705 13.92 2.36 0.38
N SER A 706 12.97 2.20 -0.56
CA SER A 706 11.73 1.46 -0.29
C SER A 706 11.98 -0.01 0.08
N ALA A 707 12.97 -0.65 -0.54
CA ALA A 707 13.33 -2.03 -0.25
C ALA A 707 13.98 -2.16 1.14
N ILE A 708 14.89 -1.25 1.48
CA ILE A 708 15.55 -1.18 2.80
C ILE A 708 14.52 -0.93 3.90
N VAL A 709 13.70 0.12 3.79
CA VAL A 709 12.62 0.42 4.73
C VAL A 709 11.64 -0.75 4.83
N GLY A 710 11.35 -1.42 3.71
CA GLY A 710 10.51 -2.61 3.68
C GLY A 710 11.10 -3.79 4.47
N LEU A 711 12.42 -3.97 4.42
CA LEU A 711 13.13 -5.00 5.16
C LEU A 711 13.21 -4.67 6.65
N GLU A 712 13.56 -3.44 7.02
CA GLU A 712 13.55 -2.97 8.40
C GLU A 712 12.19 -3.17 9.04
N ASN A 713 11.12 -2.74 8.37
CA ASN A 713 9.75 -2.94 8.87
C ASN A 713 9.43 -4.42 9.10
N LYS A 714 9.92 -5.33 8.24
CA LYS A 714 9.73 -6.78 8.43
C LYS A 714 10.49 -7.30 9.64
N CYS A 715 11.73 -6.86 9.83
CA CYS A 715 12.54 -7.22 11.00
C CYS A 715 11.88 -6.71 12.29
N CYS A 716 11.40 -5.46 12.32
CA CYS A 716 10.68 -4.90 13.47
C CYS A 716 9.36 -5.62 13.77
N GLN A 717 8.64 -6.07 12.73
CA GLN A 717 7.35 -6.77 12.89
C GLN A 717 7.49 -8.24 13.26
N ASN A 718 8.68 -8.83 13.06
CA ASN A 718 8.92 -10.23 13.37
C ASN A 718 10.26 -10.39 14.13
N PRO A 719 10.23 -10.27 15.46
CA PRO A 719 11.43 -10.36 16.32
C PRO A 719 12.21 -11.67 16.19
N LEU A 720 11.58 -12.74 15.68
CA LEU A 720 12.22 -14.02 15.43
C LEU A 720 13.12 -13.98 14.18
N ILE A 721 12.74 -13.22 13.14
CA ILE A 721 13.58 -12.96 11.96
C ILE A 721 14.76 -12.05 12.34
N ALA A 722 14.51 -11.08 13.23
CA ALA A 722 15.55 -10.19 13.75
C ALA A 722 16.56 -10.90 14.68
N LYS A 723 16.23 -12.08 15.21
CA LYS A 723 17.14 -12.88 16.06
C LYS A 723 18.26 -13.57 15.27
N GLU A 724 18.04 -13.86 13.98
CA GLU A 724 19.02 -14.50 13.08
C GLU A 724 19.82 -13.47 12.27
N LEU A 725 19.38 -12.20 12.20
CA LEU A 725 20.01 -11.12 11.44
C LEU A 725 20.50 -10.05 12.42
N GLY A 726 21.83 -9.97 12.67
CA GLY A 726 22.47 -9.08 13.65
C GLY A 726 21.86 -7.67 13.74
N THR A 727 21.71 -7.01 12.60
CA THR A 727 20.69 -6.00 12.24
C THR A 727 20.78 -5.80 10.72
N VAL A 728 19.76 -5.22 10.08
CA VAL A 728 19.85 -4.84 8.65
C VAL A 728 20.97 -3.81 8.44
N GLU A 729 21.16 -2.92 9.41
CA GLU A 729 22.22 -1.91 9.43
C GLU A 729 23.60 -2.54 9.59
N GLU A 730 23.76 -3.59 10.41
CA GLU A 730 25.01 -4.35 10.50
C GLU A 730 25.30 -5.14 9.23
N ALA A 731 24.30 -5.76 8.60
CA ALA A 731 24.48 -6.50 7.35
C ALA A 731 24.86 -5.57 6.19
N LEU A 732 24.18 -4.42 6.06
CA LEU A 732 24.53 -3.37 5.09
C LEU A 732 25.87 -2.71 5.44
N GLY A 733 26.14 -2.48 6.73
CA GLY A 733 27.40 -1.94 7.22
C GLY A 733 28.59 -2.86 6.95
N LEU A 734 28.44 -4.17 7.16
CA LEU A 734 29.46 -5.17 6.82
C LEU A 734 29.72 -5.23 5.32
N PHE A 735 28.66 -5.15 4.51
CA PHE A 735 28.79 -5.12 3.05
C PHE A 735 29.61 -3.92 2.57
N LEU A 736 29.21 -2.73 3.01
CA LEU A 736 29.87 -1.47 2.67
C LEU A 736 31.32 -1.47 3.17
N PHE A 737 31.56 -1.98 4.37
CA PHE A 737 32.91 -2.12 4.93
C PHE A 737 33.78 -3.12 4.16
N GLN A 738 33.26 -4.31 3.81
CA GLN A 738 34.02 -5.34 3.09
C GLN A 738 34.43 -4.87 1.69
N ARG A 739 33.57 -4.14 0.99
CA ARG A 739 33.90 -3.57 -0.32
C ARG A 739 34.92 -2.43 -0.21
N TYR A 740 34.70 -1.49 0.73
CA TYR A 740 35.61 -0.37 0.96
C TYR A 740 37.02 -0.80 1.39
N MET A 741 37.11 -1.84 2.23
CA MET A 741 38.39 -2.29 2.78
C MET A 741 39.11 -3.35 1.92
N PHE A 742 38.36 -4.20 1.20
CA PHE A 742 38.93 -5.36 0.52
C PHE A 742 38.63 -5.44 -0.97
N GLY A 743 37.98 -4.43 -1.56
CA GLY A 743 37.57 -4.46 -2.98
C GLY A 743 36.57 -5.57 -3.30
N ALA A 744 35.93 -6.15 -2.29
CA ALA A 744 35.01 -7.26 -2.46
C ALA A 744 33.80 -6.84 -3.29
N ASP A 745 33.52 -7.59 -4.35
CA ASP A 745 32.39 -7.46 -5.26
C ASP A 745 31.22 -8.38 -4.91
N LYS A 746 31.42 -9.29 -3.94
CA LYS A 746 30.40 -10.23 -3.46
C LYS A 746 30.36 -10.29 -1.95
N LEU A 747 29.15 -10.29 -1.40
CA LEU A 747 28.90 -10.42 0.02
C LEU A 747 28.70 -11.91 0.37
N VAL A 748 29.73 -12.57 0.90
CA VAL A 748 29.61 -13.98 1.33
C VAL A 748 29.37 -14.02 2.84
N PHE A 749 28.10 -14.09 3.25
CA PHE A 749 27.77 -14.50 4.62
C PHE A 749 28.01 -16.01 4.72
N GLN A 750 28.90 -16.45 5.61
CA GLN A 750 29.22 -17.88 5.77
C GLN A 750 28.00 -18.73 6.22
N GLU A 751 26.94 -18.11 6.73
CA GLU A 751 25.71 -18.77 7.18
C GLU A 751 24.44 -18.32 6.44
N ALA A 752 24.47 -17.20 5.70
CA ALA A 752 23.36 -16.73 4.89
C ALA A 752 23.72 -16.88 3.41
N VAL A 753 22.92 -17.66 2.69
CA VAL A 753 23.04 -17.92 1.25
C VAL A 753 23.26 -16.59 0.50
N PRO A 754 24.46 -16.29 -0.02
CA PRO A 754 24.78 -15.02 -0.68
C PRO A 754 23.81 -14.65 -1.81
N GLU A 755 23.30 -15.68 -2.50
CA GLU A 755 22.29 -15.52 -3.54
C GLU A 755 20.98 -14.91 -3.02
N LEU A 756 20.60 -15.11 -1.75
CA LEU A 756 19.38 -14.53 -1.16
C LEU A 756 19.52 -13.01 -0.90
N VAL A 757 20.73 -12.54 -0.59
CA VAL A 757 21.02 -11.12 -0.37
C VAL A 757 21.14 -10.38 -1.69
N GLU A 758 21.93 -10.90 -2.64
CA GLU A 758 22.00 -10.38 -4.01
C GLU A 758 20.63 -10.35 -4.69
N ARG A 759 19.78 -11.36 -4.45
CA ARG A 759 18.44 -11.43 -5.05
C ARG A 759 17.38 -10.64 -4.28
N GLY A 760 17.63 -10.26 -3.02
CA GLY A 760 16.75 -9.43 -2.19
C GLY A 760 16.93 -7.93 -2.44
N PHE A 761 18.14 -7.51 -2.80
CA PHE A 761 18.47 -6.12 -3.11
C PHE A 761 18.64 -5.86 -4.62
N GLY A 762 18.88 -6.89 -5.44
CA GLY A 762 19.46 -6.74 -6.78
C GLY A 762 20.99 -6.73 -6.69
N ARG A 763 21.71 -6.73 -7.82
CA ARG A 763 23.15 -6.43 -7.78
C ARG A 763 23.30 -5.01 -7.26
N ILE A 764 23.95 -4.84 -6.11
CA ILE A 764 24.31 -3.52 -5.59
C ILE A 764 25.70 -3.22 -6.15
N GLU A 765 25.75 -2.42 -7.21
CA GLU A 765 26.98 -1.83 -7.70
C GLU A 765 27.03 -0.39 -7.21
N ILE A 766 28.05 -0.06 -6.41
CA ILE A 766 28.35 1.32 -6.05
C ILE A 766 29.22 1.84 -7.18
N ALA A 767 28.69 2.80 -7.94
CA ALA A 767 29.46 3.48 -8.98
C ALA A 767 30.59 4.25 -8.30
N ASP A 768 31.84 3.89 -8.60
CA ASP A 768 32.97 4.75 -8.29
C ASP A 768 32.81 6.02 -9.15
N GLN A 769 32.76 7.19 -8.51
CA GLN A 769 33.06 8.42 -9.21
C GLN A 769 34.55 8.37 -9.54
N GLU A 770 34.90 7.88 -10.73
CA GLU A 770 36.21 8.17 -11.31
C GLU A 770 36.25 9.69 -11.61
N ASP A 771 37.22 10.37 -10.98
CA ASP A 771 37.61 11.76 -11.25
C ASP A 771 38.14 11.95 -12.67
#